data_AF-A0A8T5JA79-F1
#
_entry.id   AF-A0A8T5JA79-F1
#
_cell.length_a   1.000
_cell.length_b   1.000
_cell.length_c   1.000
_cell.angle_alpha   90.00
_cell.angle_beta   90.00
_cell.angle_gamma   90.00
#
_symmetry.space_group_name_H-M   'P 1'
#
loop_
_entity.id
_entity.type
_entity.pdbx_description
1 polymer ?
#
loop_
_entity_poly.entity_id
_entity_poly.type
_entity_poly.pdbx_seq_one_letter_code
_entity_poly.pdbx_strand_id
1 'polypeptide(L)'
;MSKAAPIALIGILVFSIVGYIAIDNTNDETKDAEDAVFVCDNGDEISADLQNNGFEDCIDSSDEDVIDHTKHLHADPVLEAILVDVDGDQFIAGNVIHDHPMEVRINWVMESAEGVSSGDNLATDMNGAWSFAPEVEDRSQDISITFRAHNLPEDTWSENITILITAELIDGCTNSTANNYNSNATNDDGSCDFDQDDDGVLDSDEVTGCTDESANNYNSEATDDDGNCEYDQNSNNTGENTPPSCDVGDDLSSDVNELVYLDASNSADADGDSLQNPSWQVIERPENSTAQIVNPSNLIAEFTPDVIGGFTIEFYVDDGEDFCKETLVLTAVITTPEITPYTVSQSLTNGTEMAEITFSSIGGHIESMEINPELPTGLSFDNMSGRISGIPTELLSETTFTVYANNSAGSGTASVVLSVIELGYDATDLAQFWMDFFQCQSAEDRPSVDDLDTNGDDNFQCEVSITLNETHLIITTNGIPNHDFESMLACTQGGDCTSEQNYVWSIPRSPANDTTGGHDSTDCPESNGAYECAPARGSIAVAINGVPLYGPEDGPGGDAVAAEHGAFVEDRQPIDLGICHGHNAMGGTYHYHADSNCMHWHPKDGENIKDDYDMSNPQVIAQNTYDGNHSKVIGVAYDGYPIYGFWGYDDNMSIVEMKSSYELKEGETGYNGIDDYKFTEGLGDLDVCNGHFGPTPDFPQGIYHYHTTMQNGDGDMGFPYFLICYHGEADMSSNGGNGNGGGGGDCEGFGETWGPGIGPPPEGCEGGPGGQSEMSSVDNWTFDPMVLLIIGLCGATAWSIRRK
;
A
#
# COMPACT_ATOMS: atom_id res chain seq x y z
N MET A 1 34.68 -3.23 -47.10
CA MET A 1 35.64 -4.36 -47.11
C MET A 1 36.56 -4.23 -45.90
N SER A 2 36.68 -5.30 -45.10
CA SER A 2 37.84 -5.59 -44.22
C SER A 2 38.25 -4.62 -43.09
N LYS A 3 37.85 -4.99 -41.86
CA LYS A 3 38.65 -5.11 -40.62
C LYS A 3 38.95 -3.90 -39.71
N ALA A 4 38.95 -4.26 -38.41
CA ALA A 4 39.69 -3.74 -37.25
C ALA A 4 39.07 -2.58 -36.43
N ALA A 5 38.65 -2.93 -35.21
CA ALA A 5 38.50 -2.07 -34.03
C ALA A 5 39.90 -1.71 -33.44
N PRO A 6 40.09 -0.89 -32.36
CA PRO A 6 39.27 -0.87 -31.12
C PRO A 6 39.10 0.46 -30.31
N ILE A 7 38.07 0.49 -29.42
CA ILE A 7 38.03 1.02 -28.02
C ILE A 7 38.27 2.56 -27.81
N ALA A 8 37.53 3.36 -26.99
CA ALA A 8 36.58 3.12 -25.87
C ALA A 8 35.53 4.26 -25.68
N LEU A 9 34.51 4.04 -24.81
CA LEU A 9 33.84 4.93 -23.81
C LEU A 9 33.48 6.42 -24.19
N ILE A 10 32.33 7.05 -23.91
CA ILE A 10 31.09 6.94 -23.06
C ILE A 10 29.93 7.57 -23.91
N GLY A 11 28.61 7.41 -23.72
CA GLY A 11 27.73 6.72 -22.75
C GLY A 11 26.29 7.29 -22.82
N ILE A 12 25.46 7.11 -21.78
CA ILE A 12 24.06 7.56 -21.59
C ILE A 12 23.03 7.06 -22.64
N LEU A 13 22.21 6.07 -22.29
CA LEU A 13 20.77 6.25 -22.03
C LEU A 13 20.11 4.97 -21.46
N VAL A 14 19.37 5.16 -20.36
CA VAL A 14 18.20 4.40 -19.87
C VAL A 14 18.37 2.93 -19.40
N PHE A 15 18.03 2.75 -18.12
CA PHE A 15 17.77 1.48 -17.42
C PHE A 15 16.45 0.84 -17.83
N SER A 16 16.36 -0.49 -17.78
CA SER A 16 15.12 -1.22 -17.45
C SER A 16 15.42 -2.68 -17.06
N ILE A 17 15.19 -2.99 -15.78
CA ILE A 17 14.68 -4.26 -15.23
C ILE A 17 15.62 -5.50 -15.22
N VAL A 18 15.55 -6.25 -14.10
CA VAL A 18 16.18 -7.54 -13.71
C VAL A 18 17.68 -7.57 -13.34
N GLY A 19 17.94 -7.46 -12.03
CA GLY A 19 18.79 -8.42 -11.29
C GLY A 19 17.87 -9.24 -10.34
N TYR A 20 18.29 -10.35 -9.71
CA TYR A 20 19.65 -10.80 -9.46
C TYR A 20 19.70 -12.31 -9.10
N ILE A 21 20.26 -13.16 -9.97
CA ILE A 21 20.81 -14.48 -9.56
C ILE A 21 22.09 -14.74 -10.36
N ALA A 22 23.25 -14.71 -9.69
CA ALA A 22 24.43 -15.47 -10.08
C ALA A 22 25.43 -15.52 -8.92
N ILE A 23 25.51 -16.69 -8.30
CA ILE A 23 26.63 -17.12 -7.44
C ILE A 23 27.95 -16.94 -8.21
N ASP A 24 28.99 -16.38 -7.56
CA ASP A 24 30.37 -16.63 -7.97
C ASP A 24 31.16 -17.21 -6.79
N ASN A 25 31.94 -18.24 -7.09
CA ASN A 25 32.65 -19.03 -6.10
C ASN A 25 33.91 -19.62 -6.75
N THR A 26 35.06 -18.93 -6.60
CA THR A 26 36.39 -19.58 -6.57
C THR A 26 37.51 -18.64 -6.10
N ASN A 27 37.93 -18.86 -4.85
CA ASN A 27 39.28 -18.74 -4.27
C ASN A 27 40.43 -18.23 -5.18
N ASP A 28 41.16 -17.19 -4.71
CA ASP A 28 42.34 -17.36 -3.82
C ASP A 28 43.27 -16.11 -3.88
N GLU A 29 43.35 -15.35 -2.79
CA GLU A 29 44.64 -14.77 -2.35
C GLU A 29 44.56 -14.36 -0.86
N THR A 30 44.69 -15.33 0.05
CA THR A 30 44.86 -15.03 1.49
C THR A 30 46.23 -14.42 1.76
N LYS A 31 46.30 -13.14 2.18
CA LYS A 31 47.41 -12.61 3.00
C LYS A 31 47.02 -11.46 3.93
N ASP A 32 47.26 -11.73 5.21
CA ASP A 32 47.73 -10.79 6.22
C ASP A 32 46.82 -9.60 6.56
N ALA A 33 45.70 -9.90 7.22
CA ALA A 33 44.92 -8.97 8.05
C ALA A 33 44.68 -9.56 9.46
N GLU A 34 45.71 -10.15 10.07
CA GLU A 34 45.72 -10.42 11.53
C GLU A 34 46.11 -9.14 12.28
N ASP A 35 45.52 -8.94 13.46
CA ASP A 35 45.80 -7.89 14.46
C ASP A 35 45.37 -6.43 14.12
N ALA A 36 44.14 -6.24 13.59
CA ALA A 36 43.42 -4.98 13.75
C ALA A 36 42.65 -4.96 15.08
N VAL A 37 43.28 -4.43 16.14
CA VAL A 37 42.69 -4.32 17.48
C VAL A 37 42.02 -2.96 17.64
N PHE A 38 40.74 -2.95 18.06
CA PHE A 38 40.03 -1.75 18.47
C PHE A 38 40.19 -1.53 19.98
N VAL A 39 40.34 -0.28 20.40
CA VAL A 39 40.54 0.10 21.81
C VAL A 39 39.34 0.93 22.25
N CYS A 40 38.54 0.42 23.19
CA CYS A 40 37.43 1.16 23.79
C CYS A 40 37.96 2.38 24.59
N ASP A 41 37.12 3.39 24.85
CA ASP A 41 37.53 4.60 25.60
C ASP A 41 37.97 4.31 27.06
N ASN A 42 37.51 3.20 27.63
CA ASN A 42 37.97 2.68 28.93
C ASN A 42 39.39 2.04 28.88
N GLY A 43 39.92 1.76 27.67
CA GLY A 43 41.24 1.20 27.41
C GLY A 43 41.31 -0.32 27.15
N ASP A 44 40.19 -1.03 27.07
CA ASP A 44 40.14 -2.46 26.74
C ASP A 44 40.25 -2.73 25.22
N GLU A 45 40.85 -3.88 24.86
CA GLU A 45 41.21 -4.27 23.48
C GLU A 45 40.31 -5.40 22.95
N ILE A 46 39.58 -5.17 21.85
CA ILE A 46 38.66 -6.14 21.21
C ILE A 46 38.92 -6.35 19.71
N SER A 47 38.36 -7.43 19.14
CA SER A 47 38.53 -7.83 17.73
C SER A 47 37.62 -7.03 16.80
N ALA A 48 38.14 -6.62 15.64
CA ALA A 48 37.39 -5.86 14.63
C ALA A 48 36.17 -6.59 14.04
N ASP A 49 36.10 -7.92 14.14
CA ASP A 49 34.97 -8.71 13.62
C ASP A 49 33.67 -8.57 14.46
N LEU A 50 33.72 -7.89 15.60
CA LEU A 50 32.58 -7.68 16.52
C LEU A 50 31.94 -6.29 16.38
N GLN A 51 32.37 -5.46 15.44
CA GLN A 51 32.08 -4.02 15.42
C GLN A 51 30.64 -3.62 15.02
N ASN A 52 29.74 -4.56 14.69
CA ASN A 52 28.40 -4.24 14.20
C ASN A 52 27.37 -5.38 14.39
N ASN A 53 27.19 -5.87 15.62
CA ASN A 53 26.21 -6.91 15.96
C ASN A 53 25.01 -6.39 16.80
N GLY A 54 24.90 -5.07 17.01
CA GLY A 54 23.77 -4.45 17.70
C GLY A 54 23.75 -4.62 19.22
N PHE A 55 24.90 -4.86 19.87
CA PHE A 55 25.03 -4.89 21.33
C PHE A 55 26.36 -4.24 21.76
N GLU A 56 26.35 -3.44 22.84
CA GLU A 56 27.59 -2.82 23.35
C GLU A 56 28.57 -3.86 23.94
N ASP A 57 29.67 -4.14 23.23
CA ASP A 57 30.82 -4.89 23.77
C ASP A 57 31.88 -3.98 24.45
N CYS A 58 31.73 -2.66 24.38
CA CYS A 58 32.53 -1.68 25.14
C CYS A 58 31.73 -1.16 26.35
N ILE A 59 31.91 -1.74 27.54
CA ILE A 59 31.24 -1.27 28.76
C ILE A 59 31.74 0.13 29.16
N ASP A 60 30.82 1.11 29.22
CA ASP A 60 30.99 2.54 29.56
C ASP A 60 31.11 3.50 28.35
N SER A 61 30.07 3.52 27.49
CA SER A 61 29.68 4.70 26.70
C SER A 61 28.53 5.41 27.43
N SER A 62 28.59 6.74 27.52
CA SER A 62 27.50 7.56 28.07
C SER A 62 26.68 8.20 26.95
N ASP A 63 26.26 7.39 25.99
CA ASP A 63 25.41 7.80 24.88
C ASP A 63 23.94 7.55 25.26
N GLU A 64 23.03 8.46 24.91
CA GLU A 64 21.60 8.36 25.28
C GLU A 64 20.78 7.48 24.30
N ASP A 65 21.44 6.80 23.36
CA ASP A 65 20.83 5.90 22.36
C ASP A 65 20.45 4.51 22.91
N VAL A 66 20.59 4.28 24.22
CA VAL A 66 20.03 3.10 24.88
C VAL A 66 18.57 3.38 25.23
N ILE A 67 17.64 2.70 24.54
CA ILE A 67 16.24 2.61 24.98
C ILE A 67 16.26 2.15 26.44
N ASP A 68 15.83 3.02 27.35
CA ASP A 68 15.84 2.70 28.77
C ASP A 68 14.68 1.77 29.11
N HIS A 69 14.89 0.47 28.86
CA HIS A 69 13.97 -0.62 29.17
C HIS A 69 13.65 -0.74 30.68
N THR A 70 14.24 0.12 31.55
CA THR A 70 13.83 0.25 32.96
C THR A 70 12.67 1.23 33.17
N LYS A 71 12.29 2.02 32.15
CA LYS A 71 11.21 3.02 32.20
C LYS A 71 9.84 2.51 31.75
N HIS A 72 9.75 1.42 31.00
CA HIS A 72 8.49 0.81 30.56
C HIS A 72 8.54 -0.71 30.48
N LEU A 73 7.37 -1.36 30.37
CA LEU A 73 7.21 -2.81 30.31
C LEU A 73 6.60 -3.15 28.95
N HIS A 74 7.36 -3.80 28.08
CA HIS A 74 6.84 -4.33 26.83
C HIS A 74 6.09 -5.66 27.06
N ALA A 75 5.16 -5.98 26.16
CA ALA A 75 4.53 -7.30 26.12
C ALA A 75 5.48 -8.32 25.47
N ASP A 76 5.29 -9.62 25.78
CA ASP A 76 5.98 -10.69 25.06
C ASP A 76 5.71 -10.56 23.55
N PRO A 77 6.72 -10.70 22.66
CA PRO A 77 6.54 -10.52 21.22
C PRO A 77 5.54 -11.54 20.67
N VAL A 78 4.61 -11.10 19.83
CA VAL A 78 3.65 -11.98 19.15
C VAL A 78 4.21 -12.34 17.79
N LEU A 79 4.42 -13.63 17.57
CA LEU A 79 4.93 -14.18 16.32
C LEU A 79 3.76 -14.61 15.42
N GLU A 80 3.87 -14.35 14.12
CA GLU A 80 2.97 -14.87 13.09
C GLU A 80 3.79 -15.51 11.96
N ALA A 81 3.30 -16.60 11.37
CA ALA A 81 3.95 -17.29 10.26
C ALA A 81 2.93 -18.01 9.36
N ILE A 82 3.17 -17.99 8.05
CA ILE A 82 2.41 -18.71 7.04
C ILE A 82 3.34 -19.46 6.08
N LEU A 83 2.90 -20.61 5.59
CA LEU A 83 3.54 -21.29 4.46
C LEU A 83 3.04 -20.66 3.17
N VAL A 84 3.96 -20.31 2.28
CA VAL A 84 3.68 -19.68 0.98
C VAL A 84 4.28 -20.59 -0.12
N ASP A 85 3.51 -20.82 -1.17
CA ASP A 85 3.92 -21.58 -2.35
C ASP A 85 3.84 -20.65 -3.58
N VAL A 86 4.96 -20.49 -4.28
CA VAL A 86 5.04 -19.65 -5.50
C VAL A 86 5.78 -20.43 -6.57
N ASP A 87 5.09 -20.71 -7.68
CA ASP A 87 5.61 -21.49 -8.82
C ASP A 87 6.21 -22.88 -8.45
N GLY A 88 5.82 -23.45 -7.30
CA GLY A 88 6.32 -24.72 -6.76
C GLY A 88 7.50 -24.59 -5.80
N ASP A 89 8.02 -23.38 -5.57
CA ASP A 89 8.98 -23.08 -4.51
C ASP A 89 8.25 -22.71 -3.22
N GLN A 90 8.49 -23.47 -2.15
CA GLN A 90 7.88 -23.26 -0.84
C GLN A 90 8.80 -22.50 0.11
N PHE A 91 8.28 -21.41 0.69
CA PHE A 91 8.94 -20.65 1.75
C PHE A 91 7.95 -20.25 2.84
N ILE A 92 8.47 -19.91 4.01
CA ILE A 92 7.69 -19.46 5.15
C ILE A 92 7.91 -17.96 5.28
N ALA A 93 6.82 -17.19 5.29
CA ALA A 93 6.84 -15.76 5.55
C ALA A 93 6.11 -15.48 6.87
N GLY A 94 6.53 -14.47 7.60
CA GLY A 94 5.94 -14.16 8.89
C GLY A 94 6.16 -12.72 9.31
N ASN A 95 5.53 -12.36 10.42
CA ASN A 95 5.64 -11.06 11.05
C ASN A 95 5.92 -11.21 12.55
N VAL A 96 6.41 -10.15 13.17
CA VAL A 96 6.53 -10.00 14.62
C VAL A 96 5.85 -8.71 15.04
N ILE A 97 4.81 -8.84 15.86
CA ILE A 97 4.16 -7.70 16.51
C ILE A 97 4.86 -7.50 17.85
N HIS A 98 5.64 -6.43 17.92
CA HIS A 98 6.35 -5.96 19.12
C HIS A 98 6.59 -4.44 18.98
N ASP A 99 6.85 -3.73 20.07
CA ASP A 99 7.01 -2.27 20.03
C ASP A 99 8.30 -1.86 19.28
N HIS A 100 9.34 -2.72 19.31
CA HIS A 100 10.56 -2.57 18.51
C HIS A 100 10.85 -3.86 17.72
N PRO A 101 10.20 -4.11 16.57
CA PRO A 101 10.28 -5.39 15.89
C PRO A 101 11.70 -5.78 15.46
N MET A 102 12.55 -4.80 15.14
CA MET A 102 13.94 -4.98 14.72
C MET A 102 14.91 -5.45 15.83
N GLU A 103 14.50 -5.38 17.11
CA GLU A 103 15.27 -5.90 18.25
C GLU A 103 15.00 -7.40 18.49
N VAL A 104 13.96 -7.93 17.84
CA VAL A 104 13.53 -9.31 17.96
C VAL A 104 14.30 -10.22 17.00
N ARG A 105 14.49 -11.48 17.40
CA ARG A 105 15.17 -12.52 16.62
C ARG A 105 14.30 -13.77 16.55
N ILE A 106 14.20 -14.37 15.37
CA ILE A 106 13.50 -15.64 15.19
C ILE A 106 14.48 -16.79 15.30
N ASN A 107 14.23 -17.67 16.28
CA ASN A 107 14.93 -18.94 16.45
C ASN A 107 14.02 -20.05 15.93
N TRP A 108 14.62 -21.06 15.29
CA TRP A 108 13.86 -22.14 14.65
C TRP A 108 14.51 -23.51 14.86
N VAL A 109 13.66 -24.54 14.89
CA VAL A 109 14.05 -25.96 14.94
C VAL A 109 13.23 -26.71 13.89
N MET A 110 13.90 -27.39 12.97
CA MET A 110 13.30 -28.20 11.92
C MET A 110 13.61 -29.69 12.15
N GLU A 111 12.57 -30.51 12.21
CA GLU A 111 12.67 -31.97 12.17
C GLU A 111 12.23 -32.46 10.78
N SER A 112 13.04 -33.30 10.13
CA SER A 112 12.81 -33.86 8.78
C SER A 112 13.35 -35.30 8.69
N ALA A 113 13.18 -35.95 7.52
CA ALA A 113 13.76 -37.28 7.25
C ALA A 113 15.30 -37.31 7.39
N GLU A 114 15.97 -36.19 7.14
CA GLU A 114 17.43 -36.04 7.27
C GLU A 114 17.91 -35.90 8.72
N GLY A 115 16.99 -35.56 9.64
CA GLY A 115 17.25 -35.39 11.06
C GLY A 115 16.72 -34.06 11.61
N VAL A 116 17.33 -33.61 12.71
CA VAL A 116 16.99 -32.34 13.37
C VAL A 116 18.05 -31.29 13.05
N SER A 117 17.62 -30.14 12.56
CA SER A 117 18.43 -28.94 12.37
C SER A 117 17.81 -27.77 13.14
N SER A 118 18.61 -26.74 13.41
CA SER A 118 18.16 -25.54 14.11
C SER A 118 19.03 -24.36 13.76
N GLY A 119 18.44 -23.16 13.81
CA GLY A 119 19.15 -21.90 13.64
C GLY A 119 18.60 -20.83 14.57
N ASP A 120 19.49 -19.98 15.04
CA ASP A 120 19.17 -18.86 15.92
C ASP A 120 19.46 -17.55 15.19
N ASN A 121 18.76 -16.47 15.54
CA ASN A 121 18.98 -15.12 15.02
C ASN A 121 18.63 -14.88 13.54
N LEU A 122 17.54 -15.45 13.02
CA LEU A 122 16.92 -14.91 11.81
C LEU A 122 16.39 -13.50 12.13
N ALA A 123 16.82 -12.50 11.36
CA ALA A 123 16.49 -11.10 11.59
C ALA A 123 15.10 -10.74 11.04
N THR A 124 14.42 -9.87 11.77
CA THR A 124 13.23 -9.12 11.37
C THR A 124 13.64 -7.79 10.74
N ASP A 125 12.80 -7.24 9.86
CA ASP A 125 12.94 -5.85 9.41
C ASP A 125 12.30 -4.84 10.39
N MET A 126 12.32 -3.56 10.03
CA MET A 126 11.74 -2.48 10.84
C MET A 126 10.23 -2.59 11.08
N ASN A 127 9.52 -3.35 10.23
CA ASN A 127 8.09 -3.59 10.34
C ASN A 127 7.76 -4.94 11.00
N GLY A 128 8.79 -5.72 11.35
CA GLY A 128 8.68 -7.05 11.96
C GLY A 128 8.68 -8.21 10.96
N ALA A 129 8.75 -7.95 9.66
CA ALA A 129 8.66 -8.99 8.65
C ALA A 129 9.91 -9.87 8.62
N TRP A 130 9.71 -11.17 8.37
CA TRP A 130 10.79 -12.15 8.24
C TRP A 130 10.42 -13.27 7.26
N SER A 131 11.42 -13.96 6.73
CA SER A 131 11.25 -15.06 5.77
C SER A 131 12.25 -16.19 5.99
N PHE A 132 11.80 -17.43 5.84
CA PHE A 132 12.60 -18.64 5.99
C PHE A 132 12.36 -19.63 4.83
N ALA A 133 13.42 -20.06 4.15
CA ALA A 133 13.34 -21.07 3.10
C ALA A 133 13.85 -22.43 3.61
N PRO A 134 13.00 -23.48 3.68
CA PRO A 134 13.41 -24.80 4.14
C PRO A 134 14.19 -25.58 3.07
N GLU A 135 15.51 -25.60 3.20
CA GLU A 135 16.40 -26.46 2.40
C GLU A 135 16.37 -27.92 2.93
N VAL A 136 15.59 -28.79 2.28
CA VAL A 136 15.50 -30.24 2.57
C VAL A 136 15.47 -31.00 1.24
N GLU A 137 16.39 -31.94 1.04
CA GLU A 137 16.47 -32.80 -0.17
C GLU A 137 15.55 -34.03 -0.03
N ASP A 138 15.43 -34.62 1.16
CA ASP A 138 14.57 -35.78 1.44
C ASP A 138 13.20 -35.37 2.05
N ARG A 139 12.20 -35.20 1.17
CA ARG A 139 10.81 -34.85 1.53
C ARG A 139 9.90 -36.07 1.78
N SER A 140 10.45 -37.26 2.01
CA SER A 140 9.67 -38.51 2.20
C SER A 140 8.95 -38.63 3.56
N GLN A 141 9.13 -37.66 4.46
CA GLN A 141 8.44 -37.56 5.76
C GLN A 141 8.03 -36.12 6.02
N ASP A 142 7.03 -35.92 6.87
CA ASP A 142 6.56 -34.58 7.27
C ASP A 142 7.72 -33.77 7.85
N ILE A 143 7.85 -32.53 7.38
CA ILE A 143 8.84 -31.57 7.87
C ILE A 143 8.15 -30.67 8.89
N SER A 144 8.59 -30.72 10.13
CA SER A 144 8.04 -29.95 11.24
C SER A 144 9.01 -28.84 11.62
N ILE A 145 8.64 -27.59 11.35
CA ILE A 145 9.48 -26.40 11.60
C ILE A 145 8.82 -25.58 12.70
N THR A 146 9.47 -25.49 13.86
CA THR A 146 8.99 -24.71 15.01
C THR A 146 9.80 -23.44 15.16
N PHE A 147 9.12 -22.29 15.09
CA PHE A 147 9.67 -20.95 15.27
C PHE A 147 9.33 -20.39 16.66
N ARG A 148 10.20 -19.52 17.16
CA ARG A 148 9.99 -18.76 18.38
C ARG A 148 10.71 -17.42 18.30
N ALA A 149 10.03 -16.33 18.62
CA ALA A 149 10.61 -15.01 18.69
C ALA A 149 11.28 -14.79 20.06
N HIS A 150 12.47 -14.20 20.05
CA HIS A 150 13.25 -13.79 21.22
C HIS A 150 13.54 -12.30 21.10
N ASN A 151 13.03 -11.51 22.04
CA ASN A 151 13.41 -10.11 22.15
C ASN A 151 14.67 -9.99 23.01
N LEU A 152 15.76 -9.48 22.41
CA LEU A 152 17.11 -9.56 22.97
C LEU A 152 17.37 -8.65 24.20
N PRO A 153 16.91 -7.37 24.25
CA PRO A 153 17.27 -6.49 25.36
C PRO A 153 16.59 -6.87 26.69
N GLU A 154 15.34 -7.35 26.66
CA GLU A 154 14.58 -7.75 27.86
C GLU A 154 14.52 -9.26 28.13
N ASP A 155 15.06 -10.10 27.24
CA ASP A 155 14.98 -11.58 27.32
C ASP A 155 13.53 -12.12 27.42
N THR A 156 12.61 -11.50 26.67
CA THR A 156 11.20 -11.93 26.54
C THR A 156 11.00 -12.79 25.28
N TRP A 157 9.98 -13.64 25.29
CA TRP A 157 9.87 -14.72 24.29
C TRP A 157 8.42 -15.00 23.90
N SER A 158 8.19 -15.22 22.60
CA SER A 158 6.87 -15.66 22.12
C SER A 158 6.51 -17.08 22.57
N GLU A 159 5.24 -17.43 22.39
CA GLU A 159 4.83 -18.82 22.24
C GLU A 159 5.42 -19.43 20.95
N ASN A 160 5.49 -20.76 20.89
CA ASN A 160 6.00 -21.47 19.73
C ASN A 160 4.94 -21.54 18.62
N ILE A 161 5.34 -21.31 17.37
CA ILE A 161 4.54 -21.64 16.18
C ILE A 161 5.21 -22.78 15.43
N THR A 162 4.45 -23.85 15.15
CA THR A 162 4.93 -24.98 14.35
C THR A 162 4.21 -25.01 13.01
N ILE A 163 4.98 -24.85 11.92
CA ILE A 163 4.54 -25.08 10.55
C ILE A 163 4.85 -26.54 10.18
N LEU A 164 3.86 -27.22 9.62
CA LEU A 164 3.99 -28.59 9.11
C LEU A 164 3.94 -28.54 7.59
N ILE A 165 5.00 -29.00 6.93
CA ILE A 165 5.02 -29.26 5.50
C ILE A 165 4.85 -30.78 5.36
N THR A 166 3.74 -31.21 4.75
CA THR A 166 3.41 -32.63 4.59
C THR A 166 4.39 -33.34 3.66
N ALA A 167 4.68 -34.60 3.95
CA ALA A 167 5.51 -35.46 3.09
C ALA A 167 5.01 -35.47 1.65
N GLU A 168 5.94 -35.35 0.68
CA GLU A 168 5.62 -35.56 -0.73
C GLU A 168 5.74 -37.06 -1.03
N LEU A 169 4.58 -37.74 -1.02
CA LEU A 169 4.47 -39.13 -1.43
C LEU A 169 4.33 -39.19 -2.95
N ILE A 170 5.40 -39.64 -3.62
CA ILE A 170 5.34 -39.99 -5.04
C ILE A 170 4.75 -41.40 -5.10
N ASP A 171 3.45 -41.47 -5.33
CA ASP A 171 2.73 -42.71 -5.51
C ASP A 171 3.14 -43.41 -6.83
N GLY A 172 3.27 -44.72 -6.78
CA GLY A 172 3.50 -45.58 -7.94
C GLY A 172 4.23 -46.87 -7.59
N CYS A 173 4.33 -47.79 -8.54
CA CYS A 173 4.95 -49.08 -8.26
C CYS A 173 6.44 -48.96 -7.84
N THR A 174 6.74 -49.38 -6.60
CA THR A 174 8.10 -49.39 -6.05
C THR A 174 8.89 -50.66 -6.36
N ASN A 175 8.27 -51.70 -6.92
CA ASN A 175 8.93 -52.96 -7.21
C ASN A 175 9.65 -52.95 -8.57
N SER A 176 10.99 -52.93 -8.56
CA SER A 176 11.85 -52.97 -9.75
C SER A 176 11.72 -54.18 -10.69
N THR A 177 10.83 -55.14 -10.42
CA THR A 177 10.47 -56.24 -11.34
C THR A 177 9.09 -56.08 -11.98
N ALA A 178 8.40 -54.96 -11.75
CA ALA A 178 7.11 -54.63 -12.36
C ALA A 178 7.29 -53.91 -13.71
N ASN A 179 6.31 -54.07 -14.59
CA ASN A 179 6.27 -53.43 -15.91
C ASN A 179 6.16 -51.90 -15.81
N ASN A 180 5.45 -51.41 -14.80
CA ASN A 180 5.24 -49.98 -14.52
C ASN A 180 6.09 -49.45 -13.36
N TYR A 181 7.22 -50.10 -13.04
CA TYR A 181 8.14 -49.64 -11.98
C TYR A 181 8.53 -48.16 -12.13
N ASN A 182 8.21 -47.37 -11.12
CA ASN A 182 8.58 -45.97 -11.03
C ASN A 182 9.80 -45.82 -10.10
N SER A 183 10.97 -45.49 -10.65
CA SER A 183 12.20 -45.30 -9.86
C SER A 183 12.18 -44.12 -8.90
N ASN A 184 11.18 -43.23 -9.04
CA ASN A 184 11.00 -42.05 -8.21
C ASN A 184 9.87 -42.26 -7.18
N ALA A 185 9.11 -43.35 -7.24
CA ALA A 185 8.04 -43.61 -6.30
C ALA A 185 8.60 -43.86 -4.88
N THR A 186 8.08 -43.11 -3.92
CA THR A 186 8.41 -43.22 -2.49
C THR A 186 7.34 -44.00 -1.72
N ASN A 187 6.15 -44.17 -2.30
CA ASN A 187 5.04 -44.93 -1.75
C ASN A 187 4.49 -45.93 -2.78
N ASP A 188 4.21 -47.16 -2.34
CA ASP A 188 3.62 -48.20 -3.20
C ASP A 188 2.10 -48.08 -3.12
N ASP A 189 1.51 -47.50 -4.16
CA ASP A 189 0.06 -47.32 -4.34
C ASP A 189 -0.67 -48.62 -4.68
N GLY A 190 0.07 -49.74 -4.85
CA GLY A 190 -0.47 -51.02 -5.28
C GLY A 190 -0.72 -51.11 -6.78
N SER A 191 -0.29 -50.12 -7.57
CA SER A 191 -0.38 -50.14 -9.03
C SER A 191 0.55 -51.16 -9.70
N CYS A 192 1.47 -51.79 -8.96
CA CYS A 192 2.48 -52.69 -9.51
C CYS A 192 1.92 -53.78 -10.44
N ASP A 193 2.18 -53.59 -11.72
CA ASP A 193 1.82 -54.47 -12.83
C ASP A 193 2.95 -55.50 -13.09
N PHE A 194 2.57 -56.76 -13.24
CA PHE A 194 3.45 -57.90 -13.55
C PHE A 194 2.83 -58.83 -14.62
N ASP A 195 1.87 -58.31 -15.41
CA ASP A 195 1.00 -59.00 -16.38
C ASP A 195 0.74 -58.02 -17.53
N GLN A 196 1.72 -57.89 -18.45
CA GLN A 196 1.80 -56.78 -19.41
C GLN A 196 0.60 -56.61 -20.36
N ASP A 197 -0.19 -57.67 -20.58
CA ASP A 197 -1.39 -57.63 -21.44
C ASP A 197 -2.72 -57.96 -20.72
N ASP A 198 -2.72 -57.99 -19.38
CA ASP A 198 -3.88 -58.23 -18.51
C ASP A 198 -4.60 -59.59 -18.78
N ASP A 199 -3.86 -60.60 -19.26
CA ASP A 199 -4.36 -61.96 -19.58
C ASP A 199 -4.70 -62.79 -18.31
N GLY A 200 -4.07 -62.46 -17.18
CA GLY A 200 -4.19 -63.17 -15.91
C GLY A 200 -3.03 -64.15 -15.62
N VAL A 201 -1.98 -64.14 -16.44
CA VAL A 201 -0.72 -64.87 -16.26
C VAL A 201 0.42 -63.86 -16.14
N LEU A 202 1.23 -63.98 -15.08
CA LEU A 202 2.34 -63.07 -14.86
C LEU A 202 3.46 -63.28 -15.88
N ASP A 203 4.15 -62.22 -16.32
CA ASP A 203 5.19 -62.29 -17.38
C ASP A 203 6.31 -63.32 -17.05
N SER A 204 6.54 -63.58 -15.76
CA SER A 204 7.56 -64.54 -15.30
C SER A 204 7.17 -66.02 -15.42
N ASP A 205 5.87 -66.30 -15.55
CA ASP A 205 5.28 -67.64 -15.71
C ASP A 205 4.75 -67.88 -17.14
N GLU A 206 4.86 -66.89 -18.03
CA GLU A 206 4.40 -66.95 -19.42
C GLU A 206 5.08 -68.01 -20.30
N VAL A 207 4.36 -68.44 -21.33
CA VAL A 207 4.85 -69.34 -22.37
C VAL A 207 4.51 -68.77 -23.76
N THR A 208 5.51 -68.17 -24.40
CA THR A 208 5.36 -67.52 -25.72
C THR A 208 5.00 -68.50 -26.85
N GLY A 209 3.98 -68.14 -27.64
CA GLY A 209 3.53 -68.83 -28.86
C GLY A 209 2.06 -68.53 -29.17
N CYS A 210 1.63 -68.72 -30.42
CA CYS A 210 0.24 -68.42 -30.82
C CYS A 210 -0.86 -68.94 -29.87
N THR A 211 -1.61 -68.02 -29.26
CA THR A 211 -2.66 -68.26 -28.25
C THR A 211 -4.08 -68.41 -28.83
N ASP A 212 -4.31 -68.05 -30.09
CA ASP A 212 -5.63 -68.16 -30.73
C ASP A 212 -5.93 -69.60 -31.21
N GLU A 213 -6.98 -70.22 -30.65
CA GLU A 213 -7.41 -71.59 -30.97
C GLU A 213 -7.83 -71.81 -32.44
N SER A 214 -8.08 -70.74 -33.20
CA SER A 214 -8.44 -70.77 -34.61
C SER A 214 -7.25 -70.69 -35.57
N ALA A 215 -6.05 -70.39 -35.07
CA ALA A 215 -4.82 -70.38 -35.87
C ALA A 215 -4.32 -71.80 -36.18
N ASN A 216 -3.70 -71.97 -37.35
CA ASN A 216 -3.14 -73.27 -37.79
C ASN A 216 -1.98 -73.77 -36.91
N ASN A 217 -1.37 -72.90 -36.11
CA ASN A 217 -0.22 -73.15 -35.25
C ASN A 217 -0.49 -72.85 -33.76
N TYR A 218 -1.76 -72.81 -33.34
CA TYR A 218 -2.17 -72.69 -31.94
C TYR A 218 -1.39 -73.61 -30.99
N ASN A 219 -0.93 -73.05 -29.86
CA ASN A 219 -0.32 -73.78 -28.76
C ASN A 219 -1.19 -73.66 -27.50
N SER A 220 -1.82 -74.75 -27.05
CA SER A 220 -2.69 -74.75 -25.87
C SER A 220 -1.98 -74.60 -24.51
N GLU A 221 -0.65 -74.57 -24.52
CA GLU A 221 0.17 -74.26 -23.34
C GLU A 221 0.80 -72.86 -23.47
N ALA A 222 0.44 -72.06 -24.49
CA ALA A 222 0.90 -70.69 -24.61
C ALA A 222 -0.04 -69.71 -23.89
N THR A 223 0.56 -68.65 -23.36
CA THR A 223 -0.10 -67.58 -22.59
C THR A 223 0.40 -66.19 -23.00
N ASP A 224 1.16 -66.09 -24.10
CA ASP A 224 1.69 -64.84 -24.68
C ASP A 224 1.81 -65.09 -26.20
N ASP A 225 1.18 -64.27 -27.05
CA ASP A 225 1.22 -64.47 -28.50
C ASP A 225 2.52 -63.94 -29.11
N ASP A 226 3.32 -64.87 -29.65
CA ASP A 226 4.58 -64.56 -30.33
C ASP A 226 4.42 -63.82 -31.69
N GLY A 227 3.18 -63.43 -32.02
CA GLY A 227 2.79 -62.70 -33.21
C GLY A 227 2.88 -63.53 -34.49
N ASN A 228 3.10 -64.84 -34.37
CA ASN A 228 3.26 -65.75 -35.51
C ASN A 228 2.00 -66.59 -35.79
N CYS A 229 0.83 -66.27 -35.23
CA CYS A 229 -0.43 -66.95 -35.56
C CYS A 229 -0.76 -66.95 -37.07
N GLU A 230 -0.93 -68.14 -37.65
CA GLU A 230 -1.20 -68.36 -39.07
C GLU A 230 -2.69 -68.68 -39.35
N TYR A 231 -3.45 -67.70 -39.86
CA TYR A 231 -4.88 -67.84 -40.18
C TYR A 231 -5.18 -67.96 -41.68
N ASP A 232 -6.09 -68.86 -42.05
CA ASP A 232 -6.66 -68.94 -43.39
C ASP A 232 -7.74 -67.85 -43.61
N GLN A 233 -7.29 -66.68 -44.06
CA GLN A 233 -8.13 -65.51 -44.39
C GLN A 233 -9.32 -65.84 -45.32
N ASN A 234 -10.57 -65.57 -44.89
CA ASN A 234 -11.69 -65.08 -45.73
C ASN A 234 -13.02 -64.80 -44.96
N SER A 235 -13.38 -63.52 -44.79
CA SER A 235 -14.76 -62.97 -44.92
C SER A 235 -15.88 -63.47 -43.96
N ASN A 236 -16.99 -62.76 -43.69
CA ASN A 236 -17.56 -61.58 -44.33
C ASN A 236 -18.55 -60.89 -43.37
N ASN A 237 -18.79 -59.59 -43.54
CA ASN A 237 -19.82 -58.84 -42.81
C ASN A 237 -21.24 -59.39 -43.11
N THR A 238 -22.02 -59.65 -42.06
CA THR A 238 -23.46 -59.86 -42.07
C THR A 238 -24.13 -58.78 -41.23
N GLY A 239 -25.23 -58.20 -41.72
CA GLY A 239 -26.02 -57.20 -40.99
C GLY A 239 -26.80 -57.84 -39.84
N GLU A 240 -26.07 -58.11 -38.76
CA GLU A 240 -26.58 -58.33 -37.41
C GLU A 240 -26.61 -56.96 -36.70
N ASN A 241 -27.46 -56.82 -35.67
CA ASN A 241 -27.55 -55.58 -34.90
C ASN A 241 -26.26 -55.36 -34.12
N THR A 242 -25.69 -54.16 -34.15
CA THR A 242 -24.64 -53.77 -33.20
C THR A 242 -25.32 -53.13 -31.99
N PRO A 243 -25.09 -53.59 -30.74
CA PRO A 243 -25.62 -52.92 -29.56
C PRO A 243 -25.14 -51.46 -29.48
N PRO A 244 -25.92 -50.56 -28.87
CA PRO A 244 -25.51 -49.17 -28.70
C PRO A 244 -24.25 -49.07 -27.84
N SER A 245 -23.44 -48.03 -28.07
CA SER A 245 -22.38 -47.61 -27.15
C SER A 245 -22.94 -46.60 -26.17
N CYS A 246 -22.86 -46.93 -24.89
CA CYS A 246 -22.96 -45.94 -23.84
C CYS A 246 -21.66 -45.10 -23.86
N ASP A 247 -21.80 -43.83 -23.48
CA ASP A 247 -20.70 -42.95 -23.10
C ASP A 247 -21.28 -42.02 -22.02
N VAL A 248 -20.85 -42.22 -20.77
CA VAL A 248 -21.26 -41.43 -19.59
C VAL A 248 -20.21 -40.39 -19.15
N GLY A 249 -19.13 -40.23 -19.92
CA GLY A 249 -17.97 -39.43 -19.54
C GLY A 249 -17.06 -40.07 -18.49
N ASP A 250 -16.08 -39.29 -18.02
CA ASP A 250 -15.14 -39.67 -16.97
C ASP A 250 -15.80 -39.69 -15.56
N ASP A 251 -15.13 -40.33 -14.60
CA ASP A 251 -15.49 -40.26 -13.18
C ASP A 251 -15.53 -38.81 -12.67
N LEU A 252 -16.47 -38.53 -11.77
CA LEU A 252 -16.78 -37.17 -11.31
C LEU A 252 -16.31 -36.95 -9.87
N SER A 253 -15.96 -35.70 -9.54
CA SER A 253 -15.74 -35.24 -8.18
C SER A 253 -16.51 -33.94 -7.95
N SER A 254 -17.12 -33.79 -6.77
CA SER A 254 -17.85 -32.58 -6.39
C SER A 254 -17.90 -32.41 -4.88
N ASP A 255 -18.22 -31.21 -4.41
CA ASP A 255 -18.51 -31.00 -3.00
C ASP A 255 -19.87 -31.61 -2.61
N VAL A 256 -20.00 -32.00 -1.34
CA VAL A 256 -21.29 -32.40 -0.75
C VAL A 256 -22.29 -31.22 -0.79
N ASN A 257 -23.53 -31.52 -1.19
CA ASN A 257 -24.61 -30.59 -1.51
C ASN A 257 -24.44 -29.75 -2.80
N GLU A 258 -23.40 -29.98 -3.59
CA GLU A 258 -23.26 -29.36 -4.92
C GLU A 258 -24.18 -30.02 -5.97
N LEU A 259 -24.60 -29.28 -6.99
CA LEU A 259 -25.38 -29.82 -8.11
C LEU A 259 -24.46 -30.29 -9.25
N VAL A 260 -24.44 -31.58 -9.50
CA VAL A 260 -23.70 -32.24 -10.58
C VAL A 260 -24.65 -32.67 -11.69
N TYR A 261 -24.19 -32.59 -12.93
CA TYR A 261 -24.90 -33.12 -14.10
C TYR A 261 -24.29 -34.46 -14.52
N LEU A 262 -25.15 -35.47 -14.67
CA LEU A 262 -24.81 -36.77 -15.23
C LEU A 262 -25.15 -36.71 -16.72
N ASP A 263 -24.16 -36.76 -17.61
CA ASP A 263 -24.35 -36.52 -19.05
C ASP A 263 -23.93 -37.74 -19.88
N ALA A 264 -24.92 -38.42 -20.46
CA ALA A 264 -24.72 -39.53 -21.38
C ALA A 264 -25.05 -39.16 -22.84
N SER A 265 -25.03 -37.87 -23.20
CA SER A 265 -25.47 -37.37 -24.51
C SER A 265 -24.56 -37.74 -25.69
N ASN A 266 -23.34 -38.22 -25.42
CA ASN A 266 -22.45 -38.80 -26.42
C ASN A 266 -22.79 -40.24 -26.80
N SER A 267 -23.64 -40.92 -26.01
CA SER A 267 -24.09 -42.30 -26.29
C SER A 267 -24.65 -42.40 -27.72
N ALA A 268 -24.23 -43.42 -28.46
CA ALA A 268 -24.49 -43.52 -29.89
C ALA A 268 -24.62 -44.97 -30.36
N ASP A 269 -25.32 -45.18 -31.47
CA ASP A 269 -25.44 -46.48 -32.11
C ASP A 269 -24.58 -46.55 -33.39
N ALA A 270 -23.95 -47.71 -33.63
CA ALA A 270 -22.99 -47.90 -34.73
C ALA A 270 -23.67 -48.10 -36.10
N ASP A 271 -24.87 -48.71 -36.12
CA ASP A 271 -25.68 -48.91 -37.33
C ASP A 271 -26.63 -47.72 -37.60
N GLY A 272 -26.79 -46.84 -36.60
CA GLY A 272 -27.49 -45.57 -36.65
C GLY A 272 -28.93 -45.62 -36.15
N ASP A 273 -29.28 -46.64 -35.35
CA ASP A 273 -30.59 -46.76 -34.75
C ASP A 273 -30.83 -45.77 -33.60
N SER A 274 -32.10 -45.57 -33.24
CA SER A 274 -32.51 -44.51 -32.31
C SER A 274 -32.55 -45.00 -30.87
N LEU A 275 -31.74 -44.39 -30.02
CA LEU A 275 -31.71 -44.66 -28.58
C LEU A 275 -33.06 -44.39 -27.90
N GLN A 276 -33.43 -45.31 -27.00
CA GLN A 276 -34.72 -45.41 -26.32
C GLN A 276 -34.53 -45.74 -24.83
N ASN A 277 -35.52 -45.36 -24.02
CA ASN A 277 -35.61 -45.61 -22.58
C ASN A 277 -34.32 -45.33 -21.75
N PRO A 278 -33.64 -44.17 -21.93
CA PRO A 278 -32.51 -43.82 -21.07
C PRO A 278 -32.93 -43.85 -19.60
N SER A 279 -32.09 -44.41 -18.74
CA SER A 279 -32.39 -44.62 -17.32
C SER A 279 -31.12 -44.58 -16.47
N TRP A 280 -31.05 -43.64 -15.54
CA TRP A 280 -30.01 -43.54 -14.52
C TRP A 280 -30.44 -44.18 -13.19
N GLN A 281 -29.55 -44.91 -12.52
CA GLN A 281 -29.76 -45.41 -11.15
C GLN A 281 -28.48 -45.39 -10.29
N VAL A 282 -28.64 -45.13 -8.99
CA VAL A 282 -27.55 -45.27 -8.01
C VAL A 282 -27.45 -46.73 -7.58
N ILE A 283 -26.34 -47.39 -7.89
CA ILE A 283 -26.04 -48.77 -7.51
C ILE A 283 -25.48 -48.83 -6.09
N GLU A 284 -24.47 -48.03 -5.81
CA GLU A 284 -23.80 -47.95 -4.51
C GLU A 284 -23.77 -46.50 -4.00
N ARG A 285 -23.81 -46.33 -2.68
CA ARG A 285 -23.81 -45.01 -2.01
C ARG A 285 -23.15 -45.12 -0.63
N PRO A 286 -22.63 -44.02 -0.06
CA PRO A 286 -22.13 -43.99 1.31
C PRO A 286 -23.22 -44.31 2.35
N GLU A 287 -22.83 -44.78 3.54
CA GLU A 287 -23.79 -45.01 4.63
C GLU A 287 -24.53 -43.73 5.00
N ASN A 288 -25.84 -43.85 5.25
CA ASN A 288 -26.78 -42.76 5.57
C ASN A 288 -27.13 -41.82 4.40
N SER A 289 -26.56 -41.98 3.20
CA SER A 289 -26.96 -41.17 2.04
C SER A 289 -28.41 -41.40 1.61
N THR A 290 -29.14 -40.31 1.47
CA THR A 290 -30.52 -40.22 0.98
C THR A 290 -30.64 -39.67 -0.44
N ALA A 291 -29.53 -39.22 -1.05
CA ALA A 291 -29.45 -38.63 -2.38
C ALA A 291 -30.22 -39.43 -3.46
N GLN A 292 -30.82 -38.69 -4.41
CA GLN A 292 -31.63 -39.20 -5.50
C GLN A 292 -31.29 -38.47 -6.80
N ILE A 293 -31.36 -39.20 -7.91
CA ILE A 293 -31.18 -38.62 -9.26
C ILE A 293 -32.49 -37.93 -9.66
N VAL A 294 -32.38 -36.68 -10.07
CA VAL A 294 -33.45 -35.86 -10.63
C VAL A 294 -33.42 -35.99 -12.15
N ASN A 295 -34.59 -36.10 -12.78
CA ASN A 295 -34.75 -36.39 -14.21
C ASN A 295 -34.03 -37.66 -14.72
N PRO A 296 -34.10 -38.82 -14.02
CA PRO A 296 -33.31 -40.02 -14.37
C PRO A 296 -33.68 -40.67 -15.71
N SER A 297 -34.70 -40.21 -16.42
CA SER A 297 -35.13 -40.73 -17.72
C SER A 297 -34.74 -39.84 -18.91
N ASN A 298 -33.69 -39.03 -18.73
CA ASN A 298 -33.09 -38.19 -19.74
C ASN A 298 -31.64 -38.63 -20.01
N LEU A 299 -31.08 -38.25 -21.17
CA LEU A 299 -29.63 -38.40 -21.42
C LEU A 299 -28.79 -37.52 -20.48
N ILE A 300 -29.33 -36.35 -20.07
CA ILE A 300 -28.74 -35.50 -19.04
C ILE A 300 -29.65 -35.50 -17.81
N ALA A 301 -29.11 -35.94 -16.67
CA ALA A 301 -29.77 -35.97 -15.38
C ALA A 301 -29.04 -35.10 -14.35
N GLU A 302 -29.68 -34.84 -13.23
CA GLU A 302 -29.20 -33.98 -12.15
C GLU A 302 -28.97 -34.83 -10.88
N PHE A 303 -27.85 -34.62 -10.19
CA PHE A 303 -27.54 -35.32 -8.94
C PHE A 303 -26.89 -34.37 -7.92
N THR A 304 -27.22 -34.56 -6.64
CA THR A 304 -26.63 -33.82 -5.53
C THR A 304 -26.24 -34.82 -4.45
N PRO A 305 -24.93 -35.06 -4.21
CA PRO A 305 -24.49 -35.94 -3.14
C PRO A 305 -24.78 -35.28 -1.78
N ASP A 306 -25.22 -36.08 -0.80
CA ASP A 306 -25.59 -35.60 0.54
C ASP A 306 -24.68 -36.13 1.67
N VAL A 307 -23.70 -36.96 1.34
CA VAL A 307 -22.71 -37.55 2.26
C VAL A 307 -21.39 -37.75 1.52
N ILE A 308 -20.26 -37.54 2.22
CA ILE A 308 -18.90 -37.76 1.71
C ILE A 308 -18.70 -39.23 1.30
N GLY A 309 -18.05 -39.47 0.17
CA GLY A 309 -17.66 -40.79 -0.33
C GLY A 309 -18.13 -41.07 -1.76
N GLY A 310 -17.83 -42.29 -2.24
CA GLY A 310 -18.13 -42.72 -3.60
C GLY A 310 -19.60 -43.11 -3.81
N PHE A 311 -20.17 -42.65 -4.91
CA PHE A 311 -21.46 -43.04 -5.47
C PHE A 311 -21.25 -43.74 -6.81
N THR A 312 -21.57 -45.03 -6.89
CA THR A 312 -21.54 -45.76 -8.17
C THR A 312 -22.88 -45.59 -8.86
N ILE A 313 -22.89 -44.93 -10.01
CA ILE A 313 -24.10 -44.59 -10.76
C ILE A 313 -24.07 -45.31 -12.10
N GLU A 314 -25.12 -46.07 -12.41
CA GLU A 314 -25.27 -46.81 -13.67
C GLU A 314 -26.25 -46.07 -14.61
N PHE A 315 -25.83 -45.91 -15.85
CA PHE A 315 -26.67 -45.52 -16.98
C PHE A 315 -27.11 -46.76 -17.78
N TYR A 316 -28.29 -46.69 -18.39
CA TYR A 316 -28.86 -47.71 -19.26
C TYR A 316 -29.57 -47.04 -20.43
N VAL A 317 -29.43 -47.58 -21.65
CA VAL A 317 -30.22 -47.19 -22.83
C VAL A 317 -30.33 -48.36 -23.81
N ASP A 318 -31.43 -48.45 -24.56
CA ASP A 318 -31.70 -49.50 -25.56
C ASP A 318 -31.96 -48.95 -26.97
N ASP A 319 -31.76 -49.76 -28.01
CA ASP A 319 -32.12 -49.42 -29.40
C ASP A 319 -33.50 -50.00 -29.80
N GLY A 320 -34.03 -50.94 -29.01
CA GLY A 320 -35.28 -51.67 -29.21
C GLY A 320 -35.11 -53.18 -29.46
N GLU A 321 -33.90 -53.65 -29.76
CA GLU A 321 -33.49 -55.05 -29.91
C GLU A 321 -32.37 -55.42 -28.90
N ASP A 322 -31.34 -54.57 -28.74
CA ASP A 322 -30.23 -54.69 -27.78
C ASP A 322 -30.11 -53.44 -26.86
N PHE A 323 -29.15 -53.46 -25.91
CA PHE A 323 -28.95 -52.40 -24.92
C PHE A 323 -27.50 -52.28 -24.46
N CYS A 324 -27.14 -51.13 -23.88
CA CYS A 324 -25.90 -50.94 -23.14
C CYS A 324 -26.14 -50.53 -21.69
N LYS A 325 -25.10 -50.71 -20.89
CA LYS A 325 -24.97 -50.24 -19.51
C LYS A 325 -23.55 -49.75 -19.30
N GLU A 326 -23.41 -48.67 -18.55
CA GLU A 326 -22.11 -48.13 -18.17
C GLU A 326 -22.23 -47.50 -16.78
N THR A 327 -21.11 -47.43 -16.05
CA THR A 327 -21.06 -46.92 -14.69
C THR A 327 -20.01 -45.84 -14.56
N LEU A 328 -20.37 -44.73 -13.93
CA LEU A 328 -19.42 -43.74 -13.42
C LEU A 328 -19.40 -43.76 -11.88
N VAL A 329 -18.26 -43.41 -11.32
CA VAL A 329 -18.08 -43.13 -9.90
C VAL A 329 -18.10 -41.62 -9.70
N LEU A 330 -19.00 -41.15 -8.83
CA LEU A 330 -18.99 -39.78 -8.35
C LEU A 330 -18.43 -39.77 -6.92
N THR A 331 -17.27 -39.15 -6.74
CA THR A 331 -16.62 -39.00 -5.43
C THR A 331 -17.05 -37.68 -4.80
N ALA A 332 -17.90 -37.75 -3.78
CA ALA A 332 -18.30 -36.58 -3.01
C ALA A 332 -17.23 -36.27 -1.96
N VAL A 333 -16.62 -35.09 -2.06
CA VAL A 333 -15.62 -34.57 -1.11
C VAL A 333 -16.20 -33.46 -0.24
N ILE A 334 -15.40 -32.92 0.67
CA ILE A 334 -15.68 -31.63 1.29
C ILE A 334 -14.42 -30.78 1.31
N THR A 335 -14.49 -29.61 0.68
CA THR A 335 -13.43 -28.60 0.69
C THR A 335 -13.61 -27.62 1.86
N THR A 336 -12.53 -26.96 2.28
CA THR A 336 -12.58 -25.91 3.30
C THR A 336 -13.34 -24.69 2.78
N PRO A 337 -14.17 -24.02 3.61
CA PRO A 337 -14.83 -22.80 3.19
C PRO A 337 -13.84 -21.68 2.90
N GLU A 338 -14.24 -20.76 2.04
CA GLU A 338 -13.51 -19.51 1.78
C GLU A 338 -14.52 -18.37 1.64
N ILE A 339 -14.22 -17.23 2.25
CA ILE A 339 -15.08 -16.04 2.30
C ILE A 339 -14.31 -14.79 1.89
N THR A 340 -15.00 -13.87 1.21
CA THR A 340 -14.48 -12.57 0.78
C THR A 340 -15.43 -11.43 1.17
N PRO A 341 -14.92 -10.21 1.43
CA PRO A 341 -13.51 -9.82 1.46
C PRO A 341 -12.73 -10.44 2.64
N TYR A 342 -11.43 -10.67 2.45
CA TYR A 342 -10.56 -11.25 3.49
C TYR A 342 -10.27 -10.29 4.65
N THR A 343 -10.32 -8.98 4.41
CA THR A 343 -10.14 -7.93 5.42
C THR A 343 -11.15 -6.81 5.21
N VAL A 344 -11.71 -6.29 6.30
CA VAL A 344 -12.58 -5.10 6.34
C VAL A 344 -12.13 -4.22 7.52
N SER A 345 -12.17 -2.90 7.38
CA SER A 345 -11.97 -1.96 8.50
C SER A 345 -13.10 -0.94 8.57
N GLN A 346 -13.52 -0.55 9.78
CA GLN A 346 -14.52 0.50 9.98
C GLN A 346 -14.38 1.20 11.34
N SER A 347 -14.29 2.54 11.30
CA SER A 347 -14.47 3.39 12.49
C SER A 347 -15.95 3.72 12.68
N LEU A 348 -16.46 3.53 13.90
CA LEU A 348 -17.88 3.70 14.25
C LEU A 348 -18.07 4.79 15.30
N THR A 349 -19.25 5.42 15.30
CA THR A 349 -19.64 6.37 16.35
C THR A 349 -20.68 5.77 17.30
N ASN A 350 -20.45 5.87 18.60
CA ASN A 350 -21.35 5.43 19.65
C ASN A 350 -22.76 6.04 19.45
N GLY A 351 -23.79 5.19 19.47
CA GLY A 351 -25.18 5.58 19.26
C GLY A 351 -25.60 5.80 17.79
N THR A 352 -24.71 5.59 16.80
CA THR A 352 -25.01 5.71 15.36
C THR A 352 -25.15 4.34 14.70
N GLU A 353 -26.05 4.18 13.73
CA GLU A 353 -26.23 2.91 12.99
C GLU A 353 -25.07 2.68 12.01
N MET A 354 -24.42 1.52 12.08
CA MET A 354 -23.28 1.17 11.21
C MET A 354 -23.72 0.81 9.79
N ALA A 355 -22.84 0.98 8.80
CA ALA A 355 -23.01 0.31 7.52
C ALA A 355 -22.83 -1.21 7.69
N GLU A 356 -23.66 -2.01 7.03
CA GLU A 356 -23.66 -3.47 7.20
C GLU A 356 -22.44 -4.11 6.53
N ILE A 357 -21.74 -5.00 7.24
CA ILE A 357 -20.65 -5.80 6.69
C ILE A 357 -21.21 -7.16 6.28
N THR A 358 -20.93 -7.59 5.04
CA THR A 358 -21.43 -8.83 4.44
C THR A 358 -20.34 -9.58 3.70
N PHE A 359 -20.35 -10.90 3.76
CA PHE A 359 -19.37 -11.77 3.10
C PHE A 359 -19.98 -12.55 1.94
N SER A 360 -19.16 -12.84 0.93
CA SER A 360 -19.47 -13.76 -0.18
C SER A 360 -18.67 -15.06 -0.01
N SER A 361 -19.33 -16.20 -0.18
CA SER A 361 -18.68 -17.52 -0.17
C SER A 361 -18.13 -17.84 -1.56
N ILE A 362 -16.86 -18.24 -1.64
CA ILE A 362 -16.17 -18.61 -2.89
C ILE A 362 -15.49 -19.99 -2.85
N GLY A 363 -15.34 -20.58 -1.67
CA GLY A 363 -14.81 -21.95 -1.47
C GLY A 363 -15.90 -22.94 -1.08
N GLY A 364 -15.54 -23.94 -0.27
CA GLY A 364 -16.45 -25.00 0.18
C GLY A 364 -17.70 -24.51 0.93
N HIS A 365 -18.75 -25.33 0.90
CA HIS A 365 -20.05 -24.99 1.50
C HIS A 365 -19.94 -24.65 2.99
N ILE A 366 -20.53 -23.52 3.39
CA ILE A 366 -20.56 -23.03 4.77
C ILE A 366 -21.72 -23.68 5.54
N GLU A 367 -21.41 -24.45 6.59
CA GLU A 367 -22.41 -25.05 7.50
C GLU A 367 -22.79 -24.07 8.63
N SER A 368 -21.84 -23.24 9.08
CA SER A 368 -22.05 -22.25 10.14
C SER A 368 -21.05 -21.10 10.06
N MET A 369 -21.38 -19.95 10.65
CA MET A 369 -20.45 -18.84 10.83
C MET A 369 -20.40 -18.39 12.29
N GLU A 370 -19.23 -17.93 12.73
CA GLU A 370 -18.97 -17.36 14.05
C GLU A 370 -17.97 -16.19 13.98
N ILE A 371 -17.85 -15.43 15.06
CA ILE A 371 -16.94 -14.28 15.17
C ILE A 371 -16.29 -14.26 16.55
N ASN A 372 -15.00 -13.93 16.62
CA ASN A 372 -14.24 -13.80 17.87
C ASN A 372 -13.27 -12.61 17.81
N PRO A 373 -13.18 -11.75 18.84
CA PRO A 373 -13.93 -11.78 20.11
C PRO A 373 -15.43 -11.48 19.94
N GLU A 374 -16.21 -11.51 21.03
CA GLU A 374 -17.62 -11.06 20.99
C GLU A 374 -17.69 -9.58 20.63
N LEU A 375 -18.60 -9.21 19.72
CA LEU A 375 -18.83 -7.82 19.29
C LEU A 375 -19.25 -6.91 20.47
N PRO A 376 -18.89 -5.60 20.43
CA PRO A 376 -19.26 -4.64 21.47
C PRO A 376 -20.79 -4.47 21.60
N THR A 377 -21.24 -4.05 22.78
CA THR A 377 -22.67 -3.96 23.10
C THR A 377 -23.43 -3.12 22.06
N GLY A 378 -24.43 -3.71 21.41
CA GLY A 378 -25.31 -3.03 20.46
C GLY A 378 -25.03 -3.35 18.98
N LEU A 379 -23.88 -3.96 18.68
CA LEU A 379 -23.66 -4.67 17.42
C LEU A 379 -24.19 -6.11 17.50
N SER A 380 -24.37 -6.73 16.34
CA SER A 380 -24.90 -8.08 16.19
C SER A 380 -24.31 -8.79 14.97
N PHE A 381 -24.20 -10.11 15.07
CA PHE A 381 -23.66 -11.00 14.03
C PHE A 381 -24.71 -12.05 13.64
N ASP A 382 -24.96 -12.23 12.34
CA ASP A 382 -25.79 -13.31 11.82
C ASP A 382 -24.95 -14.58 11.61
N ASN A 383 -25.27 -15.65 12.33
CA ASN A 383 -24.51 -16.90 12.33
C ASN A 383 -24.78 -17.82 11.13
N MET A 384 -25.66 -17.44 10.20
CA MET A 384 -25.84 -18.11 8.91
C MET A 384 -25.23 -17.32 7.74
N SER A 385 -25.20 -15.99 7.81
CA SER A 385 -24.73 -15.15 6.68
C SER A 385 -23.46 -14.34 6.97
N GLY A 386 -22.91 -14.43 8.18
CA GLY A 386 -21.73 -13.66 8.61
C GLY A 386 -21.96 -12.15 8.74
N ARG A 387 -23.21 -11.69 8.62
CA ARG A 387 -23.53 -10.26 8.49
C ARG A 387 -23.38 -9.55 9.83
N ILE A 388 -22.56 -8.51 9.87
CA ILE A 388 -22.40 -7.62 11.04
C ILE A 388 -23.28 -6.39 10.85
N SER A 389 -24.06 -6.04 11.88
CA SER A 389 -24.93 -4.85 11.86
C SER A 389 -25.31 -4.39 13.26
N GLY A 390 -25.66 -3.12 13.44
CA GLY A 390 -26.27 -2.62 14.67
C GLY A 390 -25.97 -1.16 14.95
N ILE A 391 -26.13 -0.78 16.22
CA ILE A 391 -25.81 0.55 16.76
C ILE A 391 -24.91 0.29 17.95
N PRO A 392 -23.59 0.56 17.90
CA PRO A 392 -22.72 0.31 19.04
C PRO A 392 -23.09 1.29 20.17
N THR A 393 -23.02 0.81 21.41
CA THR A 393 -23.41 1.55 22.63
C THR A 393 -22.29 1.60 23.67
N GLU A 394 -21.09 1.18 23.27
CA GLU A 394 -19.91 0.97 24.09
C GLU A 394 -18.68 1.32 23.26
N LEU A 395 -17.70 2.01 23.86
CA LEU A 395 -16.47 2.40 23.18
C LEU A 395 -15.57 1.20 22.94
N LEU A 396 -14.82 1.24 21.85
CA LEU A 396 -13.93 0.18 21.42
C LEU A 396 -12.68 0.85 20.82
N SER A 397 -11.52 0.66 21.44
CA SER A 397 -10.23 0.92 20.76
C SER A 397 -10.13 0.01 19.54
N GLU A 398 -9.33 0.36 18.54
CA GLU A 398 -9.14 -0.49 17.36
C GLU A 398 -8.90 -1.96 17.76
N THR A 399 -9.78 -2.84 17.27
CA THR A 399 -9.85 -4.25 17.67
C THR A 399 -10.11 -5.10 16.43
N THR A 400 -9.26 -6.09 16.20
CA THR A 400 -9.43 -7.07 15.13
C THR A 400 -10.31 -8.23 15.59
N PHE A 401 -11.33 -8.53 14.79
CA PHE A 401 -12.24 -9.65 14.93
C PHE A 401 -11.98 -10.66 13.81
N THR A 402 -11.81 -11.93 14.14
CA THR A 402 -11.79 -13.01 13.15
C THR A 402 -13.21 -13.53 12.97
N VAL A 403 -13.71 -13.46 11.73
CA VAL A 403 -14.92 -14.15 11.29
C VAL A 403 -14.50 -15.52 10.74
N TYR A 404 -15.18 -16.57 11.17
CA TYR A 404 -14.93 -17.94 10.73
C TYR A 404 -16.15 -18.45 9.95
N ALA A 405 -15.90 -19.06 8.80
CA ALA A 405 -16.85 -19.82 8.01
C ALA A 405 -16.49 -21.32 8.11
N ASN A 406 -17.34 -22.11 8.76
CA ASN A 406 -17.01 -23.45 9.22
C ASN A 406 -17.79 -24.53 8.47
N ASN A 407 -17.13 -25.66 8.17
CA ASN A 407 -17.75 -26.93 7.81
C ASN A 407 -16.91 -28.11 8.34
N SER A 408 -17.21 -29.37 7.96
CA SER A 408 -16.46 -30.52 8.48
C SER A 408 -15.06 -30.75 7.86
N ALA A 409 -14.66 -29.98 6.84
CA ALA A 409 -13.29 -29.96 6.30
C ALA A 409 -12.38 -29.01 7.10
N GLY A 410 -12.94 -27.90 7.59
CA GLY A 410 -12.21 -26.87 8.32
C GLY A 410 -12.92 -25.52 8.30
N SER A 411 -12.13 -24.46 8.44
CA SER A 411 -12.60 -23.09 8.61
C SER A 411 -11.91 -22.14 7.62
N GLY A 412 -12.70 -21.40 6.84
CA GLY A 412 -12.23 -20.19 6.16
C GLY A 412 -12.31 -18.99 7.11
N THR A 413 -11.39 -18.03 6.99
CA THR A 413 -11.34 -16.86 7.87
C THR A 413 -11.33 -15.54 7.11
N ALA A 414 -11.87 -14.50 7.76
CA ALA A 414 -11.71 -13.11 7.36
C ALA A 414 -11.51 -12.23 8.60
N SER A 415 -10.77 -11.13 8.45
CA SER A 415 -10.49 -10.16 9.51
C SER A 415 -11.40 -8.94 9.37
N VAL A 416 -11.98 -8.49 10.49
CA VAL A 416 -12.77 -7.25 10.57
C VAL A 416 -12.16 -6.39 11.67
N VAL A 417 -11.62 -5.24 11.31
CA VAL A 417 -11.09 -4.26 12.27
C VAL A 417 -12.20 -3.26 12.59
N LEU A 418 -12.54 -3.10 13.87
CA LEU A 418 -13.54 -2.12 14.32
C LEU A 418 -12.97 -1.24 15.44
N SER A 419 -13.35 0.04 15.40
CA SER A 419 -13.24 0.96 16.54
C SER A 419 -14.59 1.65 16.78
N VAL A 420 -14.86 2.10 18.01
CA VAL A 420 -16.05 2.87 18.38
C VAL A 420 -15.65 4.06 19.23
N ILE A 421 -15.82 5.27 18.70
CA ILE A 421 -15.55 6.56 19.36
C ILE A 421 -16.84 7.19 19.93
N GLU A 422 -16.75 8.03 20.95
CA GLU A 422 -17.95 8.48 21.69
C GLU A 422 -18.82 9.45 20.88
N LEU A 423 -18.19 10.39 20.18
CA LEU A 423 -18.78 11.29 19.21
C LEU A 423 -17.68 11.68 18.21
N GLY A 424 -17.97 11.68 16.91
CA GLY A 424 -17.31 12.61 16.01
C GLY A 424 -17.73 14.04 16.38
N TYR A 425 -16.91 15.05 16.09
CA TYR A 425 -17.24 16.43 16.45
C TYR A 425 -18.52 16.89 15.75
N ASP A 426 -19.24 17.85 16.35
CA ASP A 426 -20.45 18.39 15.75
C ASP A 426 -20.08 19.21 14.51
N ALA A 427 -20.31 18.65 13.31
CA ALA A 427 -20.05 19.31 12.04
C ALA A 427 -20.85 20.61 11.84
N THR A 428 -21.84 20.91 12.70
CA THR A 428 -22.57 22.18 12.72
C THR A 428 -21.99 23.21 13.70
N ASP A 429 -21.05 22.81 14.57
CA ASP A 429 -20.36 23.67 15.54
C ASP A 429 -18.97 23.11 15.91
N LEU A 430 -17.96 23.45 15.10
CA LEU A 430 -16.57 23.00 15.24
C LEU A 430 -15.82 23.69 16.39
N ALA A 431 -16.50 24.43 17.28
CA ALA A 431 -15.81 25.12 18.36
C ALA A 431 -15.05 24.21 19.32
N GLN A 432 -15.54 22.99 19.58
CA GLN A 432 -14.80 22.03 20.42
C GLN A 432 -13.63 21.42 19.64
N PHE A 433 -13.84 21.05 18.37
CA PHE A 433 -12.80 20.58 17.46
C PHE A 433 -11.61 21.55 17.40
N TRP A 434 -11.86 22.84 17.18
CA TRP A 434 -10.79 23.84 17.15
C TRP A 434 -10.12 24.09 18.52
N MET A 435 -10.81 23.90 19.64
CA MET A 435 -10.15 23.98 20.96
C MET A 435 -9.15 22.85 21.18
N ASP A 436 -9.42 21.67 20.61
CA ASP A 436 -8.64 20.45 20.83
C ASP A 436 -7.50 20.26 19.83
N PHE A 437 -7.59 20.84 18.61
CA PHE A 437 -6.59 20.69 17.55
C PHE A 437 -5.58 21.85 17.37
N PHE A 438 -5.87 23.07 17.83
CA PHE A 438 -4.89 24.16 17.73
C PHE A 438 -3.68 23.91 18.66
N GLN A 439 -2.48 23.97 18.09
CA GLN A 439 -1.19 23.79 18.76
C GLN A 439 -0.73 25.10 19.40
N CYS A 440 0.42 25.10 20.07
CA CYS A 440 1.08 26.28 20.63
C CYS A 440 0.26 27.03 21.70
N GLN A 441 -0.71 26.35 22.32
CA GLN A 441 -1.60 26.93 23.32
C GLN A 441 -1.03 26.90 24.75
N SER A 442 0.01 26.11 25.02
CA SER A 442 0.59 25.94 26.36
C SER A 442 2.13 25.88 26.32
N ALA A 443 2.78 26.12 27.46
CA ALA A 443 4.25 26.07 27.55
C ALA A 443 4.85 24.65 27.39
N GLU A 444 4.03 23.61 27.40
CA GLU A 444 4.45 22.22 27.15
C GLU A 444 4.36 21.86 25.65
N ASP A 445 3.73 22.72 24.85
CA ASP A 445 3.40 22.55 23.42
C ASP A 445 4.01 23.70 22.59
N ARG A 446 5.16 24.20 23.02
CA ARG A 446 5.90 25.32 22.41
C ARG A 446 7.40 24.96 22.35
N PRO A 447 7.83 24.15 21.38
CA PRO A 447 9.24 23.87 21.19
C PRO A 447 10.01 25.16 20.95
N SER A 448 11.29 25.18 21.36
CA SER A 448 12.24 26.17 20.83
C SER A 448 12.62 25.75 19.42
N VAL A 449 12.46 26.63 18.45
CA VAL A 449 12.79 26.39 17.04
C VAL A 449 13.82 27.40 16.53
N ASP A 450 14.56 27.03 15.49
CA ASP A 450 15.62 27.83 14.87
C ASP A 450 15.26 28.32 13.46
N ASP A 451 15.75 29.52 13.11
CA ASP A 451 15.75 30.03 11.73
C ASP A 451 17.09 29.70 11.09
N LEU A 452 17.09 28.68 10.24
CA LEU A 452 18.30 28.03 9.74
C LEU A 452 19.13 28.89 8.76
N ASP A 453 18.66 30.11 8.43
CA ASP A 453 19.39 31.14 7.68
C ASP A 453 20.21 32.10 8.55
N THR A 454 19.99 32.13 9.87
CA THR A 454 20.68 33.07 10.77
C THR A 454 22.03 32.50 11.26
N ASN A 455 22.56 32.98 12.38
CA ASN A 455 23.87 32.55 12.89
C ASN A 455 23.78 32.18 14.39
N GLY A 456 23.27 30.98 14.64
CA GLY A 456 23.18 30.35 15.96
C GLY A 456 21.82 30.58 16.61
N ASP A 457 21.47 29.64 17.49
CA ASP A 457 20.11 29.29 17.90
C ASP A 457 19.25 30.50 18.30
N ASP A 458 18.26 30.86 17.48
CA ASP A 458 17.34 31.99 17.73
C ASP A 458 16.36 31.69 18.88
N ASN A 459 16.03 30.41 19.10
CA ASN A 459 15.09 29.94 20.13
C ASN A 459 13.71 30.63 20.03
N PHE A 460 13.18 30.73 18.81
CA PHE A 460 11.81 31.15 18.58
C PHE A 460 10.82 30.17 19.23
N GLN A 461 9.64 30.66 19.61
CA GLN A 461 8.56 29.82 20.11
C GLN A 461 7.24 30.29 19.49
N CYS A 462 6.47 29.35 18.97
CA CYS A 462 5.10 29.63 18.53
C CYS A 462 4.21 30.04 19.72
N GLU A 463 3.24 30.93 19.48
CA GLU A 463 2.19 31.27 20.43
C GLU A 463 0.85 31.36 19.71
N VAL A 464 -0.12 30.56 20.16
CA VAL A 464 -1.53 30.65 19.77
C VAL A 464 -2.39 30.80 21.02
N SER A 465 -3.45 31.60 20.91
CA SER A 465 -4.54 31.67 21.88
C SER A 465 -5.88 31.66 21.17
N ILE A 466 -6.69 30.65 21.49
CA ILE A 466 -8.06 30.51 21.00
C ILE A 466 -9.04 31.09 22.01
N THR A 467 -9.97 31.92 21.55
CA THR A 467 -11.16 32.30 22.32
C THR A 467 -12.41 32.18 21.46
N LEU A 468 -13.55 31.88 22.09
CA LEU A 468 -14.82 31.64 21.39
C LEU A 468 -15.83 32.75 21.71
N ASN A 469 -16.56 33.21 20.69
CA ASN A 469 -17.81 33.96 20.87
C ASN A 469 -19.03 33.11 20.44
N GLU A 470 -20.22 33.71 20.40
CA GLU A 470 -21.48 33.02 20.03
C GLU A 470 -21.50 32.49 18.58
N THR A 471 -20.58 32.94 17.71
CA THR A 471 -20.60 32.71 16.26
C THR A 471 -19.23 32.45 15.62
N HIS A 472 -18.14 32.87 16.25
CA HIS A 472 -16.79 32.77 15.70
C HIS A 472 -15.76 32.27 16.72
N LEU A 473 -14.77 31.57 16.19
CA LEU A 473 -13.44 31.32 16.72
C LEU A 473 -12.61 32.61 16.55
N ILE A 474 -11.97 33.08 17.61
CA ILE A 474 -11.01 34.18 17.57
C ILE A 474 -9.61 33.62 17.86
N ILE A 475 -8.78 33.57 16.83
CA ILE A 475 -7.39 33.08 16.90
C ILE A 475 -6.48 34.29 17.09
N THR A 476 -5.66 34.33 18.15
CA THR A 476 -4.57 35.29 18.31
C THR A 476 -3.24 34.56 18.25
N THR A 477 -2.28 35.03 17.46
CA THR A 477 -1.00 34.31 17.27
C THR A 477 0.17 35.21 16.87
N ASN A 478 1.39 34.78 17.21
CA ASN A 478 2.64 35.41 16.76
C ASN A 478 3.13 34.95 15.38
N GLY A 479 2.47 33.97 14.73
CA GLY A 479 2.80 33.54 13.37
C GLY A 479 4.16 32.87 13.20
N ILE A 480 4.72 32.32 14.29
CA ILE A 480 5.96 31.53 14.30
C ILE A 480 5.59 30.04 14.22
N PRO A 481 6.27 29.22 13.39
CA PRO A 481 6.03 27.78 13.32
C PRO A 481 6.49 27.04 14.59
N ASN A 482 6.05 25.79 14.73
CA ASN A 482 6.42 24.87 15.81
C ASN A 482 7.51 23.85 15.41
N HIS A 483 8.17 24.07 14.28
CA HIS A 483 9.32 23.31 13.78
C HIS A 483 10.40 24.29 13.28
N ASP A 484 11.64 23.81 13.12
CA ASP A 484 12.73 24.60 12.51
C ASP A 484 12.39 24.96 11.06
N PHE A 485 12.84 26.13 10.61
CA PHE A 485 12.40 26.68 9.32
C PHE A 485 13.52 27.48 8.62
N GLU A 486 13.23 27.93 7.40
CA GLU A 486 14.10 28.78 6.59
C GLU A 486 13.37 30.06 6.18
N SER A 487 14.05 31.20 6.35
CA SER A 487 13.58 32.52 5.96
C SER A 487 13.97 32.89 4.51
N MET A 488 14.90 32.15 3.91
CA MET A 488 15.32 32.24 2.51
C MET A 488 15.79 33.64 2.08
N LEU A 489 15.42 34.08 0.87
CA LEU A 489 15.97 35.26 0.20
C LEU A 489 15.73 36.57 0.95
N ALA A 490 14.61 36.70 1.66
CA ALA A 490 14.26 37.90 2.41
C ALA A 490 15.26 38.12 3.57
N CYS A 491 15.62 37.05 4.29
CA CYS A 491 16.69 37.08 5.28
C CYS A 491 18.08 37.27 4.63
N THR A 492 18.48 36.36 3.74
CA THR A 492 19.86 36.26 3.26
C THR A 492 20.30 37.42 2.36
N GLN A 493 19.36 38.05 1.62
CA GLN A 493 19.63 39.20 0.74
C GLN A 493 19.08 40.52 1.29
N GLY A 494 17.93 40.49 1.96
CA GLY A 494 17.27 41.68 2.52
C GLY A 494 17.71 42.05 3.94
N GLY A 495 18.18 41.07 4.72
CA GLY A 495 18.37 41.21 6.17
C GLY A 495 17.05 41.27 6.94
N ASP A 496 15.97 40.76 6.35
CA ASP A 496 14.57 40.87 6.79
C ASP A 496 14.03 39.46 7.05
N CYS A 497 14.66 38.78 8.01
CA CYS A 497 14.34 37.40 8.43
C CYS A 497 13.01 37.34 9.20
N THR A 498 12.52 36.12 9.43
CA THR A 498 11.28 35.89 10.20
C THR A 498 11.34 36.57 11.57
N SER A 499 10.20 37.12 12.00
CA SER A 499 10.05 37.73 13.31
C SER A 499 8.62 37.63 13.82
N GLU A 500 8.44 37.67 15.14
CA GLU A 500 7.13 37.57 15.77
C GLU A 500 6.16 38.64 15.26
N GLN A 501 5.00 38.18 14.78
CA GLN A 501 3.90 38.99 14.32
C GLN A 501 2.85 39.15 15.45
N ASN A 502 1.69 39.74 15.12
CA ASN A 502 0.58 39.87 16.06
C ASN A 502 -0.74 39.81 15.28
N TYR A 503 -1.13 38.59 14.91
CA TYR A 503 -2.34 38.33 14.15
C TYR A 503 -3.56 38.14 15.06
N VAL A 504 -4.72 38.61 14.59
CA VAL A 504 -6.03 38.30 15.18
C VAL A 504 -6.99 37.94 14.06
N TRP A 505 -7.38 36.67 14.00
CA TRP A 505 -8.34 36.12 13.03
C TRP A 505 -9.71 35.93 13.67
N SER A 506 -10.76 35.94 12.86
CA SER A 506 -12.15 35.72 13.25
C SER A 506 -12.80 34.76 12.26
N ILE A 507 -12.88 33.49 12.64
CA ILE A 507 -13.31 32.39 11.76
C ILE A 507 -14.70 31.89 12.19
N PRO A 508 -15.66 31.62 11.28
CA PRO A 508 -16.93 31.02 11.66
C PRO A 508 -16.74 29.69 12.41
N ARG A 509 -17.39 29.52 13.58
CA ARG A 509 -17.38 28.23 14.30
C ARG A 509 -18.38 27.22 13.73
N SER A 510 -19.34 27.71 12.96
CA SER A 510 -20.42 26.96 12.32
C SER A 510 -20.37 27.27 10.83
N PRO A 511 -19.52 26.58 10.05
CA PRO A 511 -19.39 26.80 8.61
C PRO A 511 -20.70 26.46 7.92
N ALA A 512 -21.02 27.20 6.87
CA ALA A 512 -22.25 27.04 6.11
C ALA A 512 -21.94 27.20 4.62
N ASN A 513 -22.34 26.22 3.81
CA ASN A 513 -22.14 26.22 2.36
C ASN A 513 -22.67 27.51 1.72
N ASP A 514 -21.88 28.13 0.85
CA ASP A 514 -22.37 29.20 0.01
C ASP A 514 -23.37 28.63 -1.01
N THR A 515 -24.53 29.27 -1.08
CA THR A 515 -25.61 28.92 -2.02
C THR A 515 -26.13 30.14 -2.77
N THR A 516 -25.42 31.26 -2.66
CA THR A 516 -25.83 32.58 -3.15
C THR A 516 -25.29 32.84 -4.55
N GLY A 517 -23.99 32.61 -4.77
CA GLY A 517 -23.28 32.80 -6.02
C GLY A 517 -23.38 34.23 -6.60
N GLY A 518 -22.79 34.39 -7.79
CA GLY A 518 -22.63 35.70 -8.42
C GLY A 518 -21.43 36.49 -7.88
N HIS A 519 -20.47 35.79 -7.30
CA HIS A 519 -19.22 36.31 -6.76
C HIS A 519 -18.25 36.75 -7.86
N ASP A 520 -17.20 37.48 -7.48
CA ASP A 520 -16.14 37.85 -8.42
C ASP A 520 -15.26 36.63 -8.68
N SER A 521 -15.30 36.10 -9.90
CA SER A 521 -14.53 34.91 -10.30
C SER A 521 -13.15 35.25 -10.88
N THR A 522 -12.61 36.45 -10.63
CA THR A 522 -11.33 36.87 -11.25
C THR A 522 -10.16 35.98 -10.81
N ASP A 523 -10.07 35.66 -9.53
CA ASP A 523 -8.95 34.88 -8.95
C ASP A 523 -9.23 33.36 -8.95
N CYS A 524 -10.44 32.94 -9.35
CA CYS A 524 -10.86 31.54 -9.45
C CYS A 524 -11.86 31.32 -10.62
N PRO A 525 -11.47 31.60 -11.89
CA PRO A 525 -12.36 31.63 -13.05
C PRO A 525 -13.16 30.34 -13.30
N GLU A 526 -12.58 29.18 -12.97
CA GLU A 526 -13.23 27.88 -13.14
C GLU A 526 -14.42 27.67 -12.19
N SER A 527 -14.47 28.37 -11.04
CA SER A 527 -15.67 28.40 -10.17
C SER A 527 -16.86 29.12 -10.82
N ASN A 528 -16.59 29.96 -11.83
CA ASN A 528 -17.57 30.76 -12.56
C ASN A 528 -18.51 31.57 -11.64
N GLY A 529 -17.98 32.02 -10.49
CA GLY A 529 -18.69 32.84 -9.51
C GLY A 529 -19.72 32.06 -8.66
N ALA A 530 -19.60 30.74 -8.59
CA ALA A 530 -20.39 29.92 -7.66
C ALA A 530 -19.99 30.15 -6.19
N TYR A 531 -18.69 30.36 -5.97
CA TYR A 531 -18.03 30.49 -4.67
C TYR A 531 -17.21 31.79 -4.60
N GLU A 532 -16.97 32.33 -3.40
CA GLU A 532 -16.06 33.46 -3.21
C GLU A 532 -14.63 32.96 -3.44
N CYS A 533 -13.85 33.65 -4.27
CA CYS A 533 -12.46 33.26 -4.50
C CYS A 533 -11.58 33.53 -3.28
N ALA A 534 -10.61 32.66 -3.04
CA ALA A 534 -9.48 33.01 -2.20
C ALA A 534 -8.68 34.14 -2.89
N PRO A 535 -8.10 35.09 -2.14
CA PRO A 535 -7.31 36.16 -2.73
C PRO A 535 -6.09 35.58 -3.43
N ALA A 536 -5.81 36.01 -4.67
CA ALA A 536 -4.61 35.55 -5.39
C ALA A 536 -3.28 35.87 -4.67
N ARG A 537 -3.29 36.77 -3.66
CA ARG A 537 -2.10 37.19 -2.91
C ARG A 537 -2.42 37.42 -1.44
N GLY A 538 -1.55 36.94 -0.56
CA GLY A 538 -1.71 36.96 0.88
C GLY A 538 -2.33 35.67 1.42
N SER A 539 -2.83 35.75 2.65
CA SER A 539 -3.34 34.61 3.39
C SER A 539 -4.74 34.19 2.94
N ILE A 540 -4.93 32.88 2.83
CA ILE A 540 -6.18 32.21 2.43
C ILE A 540 -6.80 31.41 3.59
N ALA A 541 -5.99 31.02 4.57
CA ALA A 541 -6.36 30.21 5.73
C ALA A 541 -5.34 30.39 6.87
N VAL A 542 -5.60 29.77 8.03
CA VAL A 542 -4.69 29.79 9.20
C VAL A 542 -4.33 28.36 9.58
N ALA A 543 -3.04 28.06 9.69
CA ALA A 543 -2.57 26.76 10.19
C ALA A 543 -2.86 26.57 11.68
N ILE A 544 -2.92 25.32 12.14
CA ILE A 544 -3.19 25.01 13.56
C ILE A 544 -2.04 25.42 14.51
N ASN A 545 -0.83 25.67 14.00
CA ASN A 545 0.26 26.29 14.77
C ASN A 545 0.23 27.83 14.75
N GLY A 546 -0.72 28.44 14.04
CA GLY A 546 -0.94 29.89 13.95
C GLY A 546 -0.25 30.59 12.78
N VAL A 547 0.57 29.88 12.01
CA VAL A 547 1.19 30.41 10.79
C VAL A 547 0.11 30.62 9.69
N PRO A 548 0.15 31.71 8.91
CA PRO A 548 -0.74 31.87 7.76
C PRO A 548 -0.47 30.84 6.65
N LEU A 549 -1.54 30.33 6.02
CA LEU A 549 -1.46 29.62 4.74
C LEU A 549 -1.72 30.62 3.61
N TYR A 550 -0.87 30.64 2.60
CA TYR A 550 -0.96 31.55 1.45
C TYR A 550 -1.29 30.77 0.18
N GLY A 551 -1.90 31.45 -0.80
CA GLY A 551 -2.07 30.90 -2.14
C GLY A 551 -0.73 30.89 -2.91
N PRO A 552 -0.50 29.92 -3.82
CA PRO A 552 0.76 29.77 -4.56
C PRO A 552 1.10 30.94 -5.49
N GLU A 553 0.18 31.91 -5.66
CA GLU A 553 0.36 33.13 -6.45
C GLU A 553 0.85 34.34 -5.64
N ASP A 554 1.13 34.22 -4.33
CA ASP A 554 1.72 35.35 -3.58
C ASP A 554 3.20 35.60 -3.88
N GLY A 555 3.43 36.10 -5.08
CA GLY A 555 4.70 36.55 -5.61
C GLY A 555 4.49 36.94 -7.07
N PRO A 556 5.20 37.96 -7.60
CA PRO A 556 5.38 38.08 -9.04
C PRO A 556 5.99 36.77 -9.61
N GLY A 557 5.15 35.85 -10.08
CA GLY A 557 5.60 34.49 -10.40
C GLY A 557 4.57 33.59 -11.08
N GLY A 558 3.27 33.79 -10.84
CA GLY A 558 2.33 32.70 -11.08
C GLY A 558 2.54 31.66 -9.97
N ASP A 559 2.51 30.38 -10.31
CA ASP A 559 2.63 29.27 -9.36
C ASP A 559 4.06 29.14 -8.77
N ALA A 560 4.25 29.65 -7.55
CA ALA A 560 5.52 29.61 -6.82
C ALA A 560 6.03 28.18 -6.54
N VAL A 561 5.14 27.22 -6.33
CA VAL A 561 5.48 25.84 -5.96
C VAL A 561 5.92 25.07 -7.21
N ALA A 562 5.24 25.27 -8.34
CA ALA A 562 5.69 24.74 -9.63
C ALA A 562 7.01 25.39 -10.10
N ALA A 563 7.27 26.66 -9.73
CA ALA A 563 8.57 27.30 -9.98
C ALA A 563 9.70 26.65 -9.17
N GLU A 564 9.48 26.35 -7.88
CA GLU A 564 10.44 25.63 -7.01
C GLU A 564 10.79 24.26 -7.58
N HIS A 565 9.78 23.48 -7.99
CA HIS A 565 9.94 22.18 -8.64
C HIS A 565 10.41 22.26 -10.11
N GLY A 566 10.77 23.46 -10.60
CA GLY A 566 11.43 23.65 -11.89
C GLY A 566 10.54 23.44 -13.12
N ALA A 567 9.21 23.48 -12.98
CA ALA A 567 8.27 23.39 -14.10
C ALA A 567 8.44 24.54 -15.10
N PHE A 568 8.84 25.72 -14.61
CA PHE A 568 9.20 26.88 -15.41
C PHE A 568 10.36 27.67 -14.78
N VAL A 569 10.81 28.72 -15.47
CA VAL A 569 11.84 29.64 -14.95
C VAL A 569 11.20 31.00 -14.73
N GLU A 570 11.15 31.43 -13.48
CA GLU A 570 10.69 32.77 -13.13
C GLU A 570 11.79 33.82 -13.39
N ASP A 571 11.43 34.93 -14.06
CA ASP A 571 12.37 35.94 -14.54
C ASP A 571 12.00 37.40 -14.18
N ARG A 572 10.87 37.64 -13.49
CA ARG A 572 10.44 38.93 -12.94
C ARG A 572 11.09 39.19 -11.58
N GLN A 573 11.18 38.17 -10.72
CA GLN A 573 11.88 38.17 -9.42
C GLN A 573 12.35 36.76 -9.04
N PRO A 574 13.36 36.56 -8.19
CA PRO A 574 13.61 35.25 -7.61
C PRO A 574 12.52 34.91 -6.56
N ILE A 575 12.09 33.65 -6.57
CA ILE A 575 11.33 32.99 -5.49
C ILE A 575 12.16 31.77 -5.08
N ASP A 576 12.06 31.40 -3.81
CA ASP A 576 12.82 30.35 -3.12
C ASP A 576 11.94 29.93 -1.94
N LEU A 577 11.52 28.66 -1.91
CA LEU A 577 10.66 28.10 -0.87
C LEU A 577 11.48 27.11 -0.04
N GLY A 578 11.45 27.27 1.27
CA GLY A 578 12.16 26.38 2.18
C GLY A 578 11.40 25.10 2.48
N ILE A 579 11.89 24.41 3.51
CA ILE A 579 11.22 23.26 4.14
C ILE A 579 9.72 23.57 4.30
N CYS A 580 8.87 22.58 4.04
CA CYS A 580 7.41 22.70 4.12
C CYS A 580 6.79 23.64 3.06
N HIS A 581 7.52 23.97 1.99
CA HIS A 581 7.21 25.06 1.05
C HIS A 581 6.87 26.37 1.77
N GLY A 582 7.54 26.61 2.90
CA GLY A 582 7.37 27.78 3.73
C GLY A 582 8.53 28.75 3.59
N HIS A 583 8.25 30.04 3.66
CA HIS A 583 9.28 31.09 3.65
C HIS A 583 8.77 32.38 4.27
N ASN A 584 9.63 33.41 4.40
CA ASN A 584 9.24 34.71 4.93
C ASN A 584 9.03 35.78 3.85
N ALA A 585 7.89 36.47 3.92
CA ALA A 585 7.64 37.71 3.20
C ALA A 585 8.34 38.89 3.90
N MET A 586 8.57 39.97 3.14
CA MET A 586 9.12 41.23 3.66
C MET A 586 8.32 41.73 4.88
N GLY A 587 9.03 42.14 5.94
CA GLY A 587 8.47 42.38 7.27
C GLY A 587 8.52 41.16 8.21
N GLY A 588 9.23 40.09 7.83
CA GLY A 588 9.45 38.91 8.67
C GLY A 588 8.22 38.02 8.87
N THR A 589 7.28 38.01 7.93
CA THR A 589 6.06 37.19 7.99
C THR A 589 6.30 35.82 7.36
N TYR A 590 6.50 34.79 8.20
CA TYR A 590 6.58 33.39 7.74
C TYR A 590 5.19 32.86 7.35
N HIS A 591 5.10 32.04 6.30
CA HIS A 591 3.88 31.45 5.78
C HIS A 591 4.19 30.23 4.88
N TYR A 592 3.21 29.33 4.70
CA TYR A 592 3.33 28.14 3.82
C TYR A 592 2.55 28.31 2.50
N HIS A 593 3.07 27.74 1.40
CA HIS A 593 2.43 27.75 0.07
C HIS A 593 1.83 26.40 -0.37
N ALA A 594 2.35 25.28 0.15
CA ALA A 594 1.83 23.94 -0.15
C ALA A 594 1.85 23.02 1.08
N ASP A 595 3.01 22.72 1.64
CA ASP A 595 3.11 21.61 2.59
C ASP A 595 3.21 22.04 4.06
N SER A 596 2.09 22.42 4.65
CA SER A 596 2.05 22.68 6.09
C SER A 596 1.86 21.41 6.95
N ASN A 597 2.16 20.20 6.47
CA ASN A 597 2.02 18.98 7.29
C ASN A 597 3.14 18.82 8.31
N CYS A 598 4.31 19.39 8.02
CA CYS A 598 5.49 19.27 8.86
C CYS A 598 5.33 19.85 10.28
N MET A 599 4.27 20.63 10.57
CA MET A 599 3.89 20.99 11.95
C MET A 599 3.49 19.79 12.83
N HIS A 600 3.27 18.63 12.22
CA HIS A 600 3.05 17.36 12.91
C HIS A 600 4.34 16.52 13.06
N TRP A 601 5.45 16.98 12.49
CA TRP A 601 6.78 16.39 12.70
C TRP A 601 7.40 16.94 13.99
N HIS A 602 8.05 16.05 14.74
CA HIS A 602 8.77 16.38 15.97
C HIS A 602 10.10 15.61 15.96
N PRO A 603 11.24 16.26 16.25
CA PRO A 603 12.55 15.60 16.20
C PRO A 603 12.69 14.53 17.28
N LYS A 604 13.36 13.42 16.96
CA LYS A 604 14.00 12.57 17.99
C LYS A 604 15.37 13.17 18.35
N ASP A 605 15.99 12.66 19.41
CA ASP A 605 17.28 13.15 19.87
C ASP A 605 18.35 13.01 18.76
N GLY A 606 18.88 14.15 18.31
CA GLY A 606 19.90 14.22 17.25
C GLY A 606 19.37 14.32 15.81
N GLU A 607 18.07 14.21 15.57
CA GLU A 607 17.45 14.37 14.24
C GLU A 607 17.23 15.87 13.90
N ASN A 608 17.22 16.20 12.60
CA ASN A 608 16.90 17.52 12.08
C ASN A 608 15.94 17.42 10.90
N ILE A 609 14.97 18.34 10.82
CA ILE A 609 13.94 18.32 9.78
C ILE A 609 14.52 18.36 8.35
N LYS A 610 15.72 18.93 8.14
CA LYS A 610 16.41 18.92 6.83
C LYS A 610 16.88 17.54 6.37
N ASP A 611 17.16 16.64 7.30
CA ASP A 611 17.61 15.28 7.00
C ASP A 611 16.42 14.31 6.86
N ASP A 612 15.29 14.62 7.52
CA ASP A 612 14.06 13.81 7.51
C ASP A 612 13.09 14.15 6.37
N TYR A 613 13.10 15.38 5.84
CA TYR A 613 12.10 15.86 4.88
C TYR A 613 12.63 15.93 3.44
N ASP A 614 12.32 14.92 2.62
CA ASP A 614 12.72 14.89 1.21
C ASP A 614 11.77 15.76 0.35
N MET A 615 12.29 16.89 -0.13
CA MET A 615 11.60 17.81 -1.04
C MET A 615 12.01 17.67 -2.51
N SER A 616 12.73 16.61 -2.89
CA SER A 616 13.36 16.48 -4.21
C SER A 616 12.39 16.42 -5.39
N ASN A 617 11.13 16.06 -5.15
CA ASN A 617 10.05 16.03 -6.15
C ASN A 617 8.66 15.95 -5.48
N PRO A 618 7.58 16.35 -6.18
CA PRO A 618 6.21 16.36 -5.65
C PRO A 618 5.70 15.02 -5.10
N GLN A 619 6.09 13.89 -5.72
CA GLN A 619 5.63 12.56 -5.31
C GLN A 619 6.16 12.15 -3.93
N VAL A 620 7.41 12.51 -3.61
CA VAL A 620 8.02 12.14 -2.32
C VAL A 620 7.53 13.03 -1.18
N ILE A 621 7.18 14.29 -1.45
CA ILE A 621 6.67 15.23 -0.45
C ILE A 621 5.42 14.69 0.26
N ALA A 622 4.44 14.17 -0.49
CA ALA A 622 3.27 13.53 0.11
C ALA A 622 3.66 12.30 0.95
N GLN A 623 4.65 11.53 0.49
CA GLN A 623 5.14 10.32 1.15
C GLN A 623 5.84 10.58 2.50
N ASN A 624 6.43 11.76 2.71
CA ASN A 624 7.01 12.16 4.00
C ASN A 624 6.00 12.15 5.16
N THR A 625 4.70 12.16 4.83
CA THR A 625 3.58 12.21 5.79
C THR A 625 2.77 10.91 5.85
N TYR A 626 3.12 9.90 5.05
CA TYR A 626 2.37 8.65 4.97
C TYR A 626 2.73 7.69 6.10
N ASP A 627 1.80 7.52 7.03
CA ASP A 627 1.84 6.56 8.13
C ASP A 627 0.83 5.41 7.97
N GLY A 628 0.17 5.34 6.80
CA GLY A 628 -0.94 4.41 6.55
C GLY A 628 -2.30 4.89 7.08
N ASN A 629 -2.40 6.10 7.66
CA ASN A 629 -3.63 6.69 8.17
C ASN A 629 -4.14 7.86 7.29
N HIS A 630 -5.37 8.28 7.55
CA HIS A 630 -5.87 9.57 7.08
C HIS A 630 -5.04 10.70 7.70
N SER A 631 -4.66 11.71 6.92
CA SER A 631 -3.88 12.84 7.40
C SER A 631 -4.56 13.58 8.54
N LYS A 632 -3.75 14.21 9.40
CA LYS A 632 -4.21 15.12 10.45
C LYS A 632 -4.70 16.44 9.85
N VAL A 633 -5.53 17.17 10.59
CA VAL A 633 -5.88 18.55 10.25
C VAL A 633 -4.63 19.44 10.34
N ILE A 634 -4.46 20.35 9.39
CA ILE A 634 -3.32 21.27 9.30
C ILE A 634 -3.74 22.74 9.46
N GLY A 635 -5.00 23.07 9.20
CA GLY A 635 -5.49 24.45 9.28
C GLY A 635 -6.99 24.61 9.14
N VAL A 636 -7.42 25.86 9.17
CA VAL A 636 -8.82 26.29 9.02
C VAL A 636 -8.93 27.39 7.95
N ALA A 637 -9.86 27.21 7.03
CA ALA A 637 -10.19 28.21 6.01
C ALA A 637 -11.10 29.33 6.58
N TYR A 638 -11.20 30.47 5.89
CA TYR A 638 -11.98 31.62 6.38
C TYR A 638 -13.51 31.42 6.38
N ASP A 639 -14.00 30.34 5.76
CA ASP A 639 -15.38 29.86 5.88
C ASP A 639 -15.62 28.95 7.10
N GLY A 640 -14.56 28.53 7.78
CA GLY A 640 -14.58 27.69 8.97
C GLY A 640 -14.45 26.19 8.74
N TYR A 641 -14.32 25.73 7.48
CA TYR A 641 -14.07 24.32 7.18
C TYR A 641 -12.60 23.93 7.43
N PRO A 642 -12.33 22.67 7.83
CA PRO A 642 -10.99 22.19 8.08
C PRO A 642 -10.22 21.93 6.78
N ILE A 643 -8.89 22.02 6.89
CA ILE A 643 -7.92 21.66 5.86
C ILE A 643 -7.11 20.49 6.41
N TYR A 644 -7.07 19.38 5.69
CA TYR A 644 -6.30 18.17 6.01
C TYR A 644 -5.05 18.05 5.12
N GLY A 645 -4.12 17.19 5.52
CA GLY A 645 -2.90 16.89 4.76
C GLY A 645 -3.11 16.14 3.44
N PHE A 646 -2.09 15.46 2.94
CA PHE A 646 -2.13 14.80 1.62
C PHE A 646 -3.03 13.55 1.54
N TRP A 647 -3.33 12.91 2.67
CA TRP A 647 -3.96 11.59 2.70
C TRP A 647 -5.40 11.67 3.21
N GLY A 648 -6.35 11.14 2.44
CA GLY A 648 -7.79 11.19 2.73
C GLY A 648 -8.50 9.88 2.39
N TYR A 649 -9.82 9.83 2.60
CA TYR A 649 -10.63 8.66 2.23
C TYR A 649 -11.23 8.81 0.82
N ASP A 650 -11.11 7.77 -0.01
CA ASP A 650 -11.84 7.66 -1.27
C ASP A 650 -13.31 7.25 -1.08
N ASP A 651 -14.07 7.17 -2.18
CA ASP A 651 -15.47 6.70 -2.22
C ASP A 651 -15.67 5.28 -1.59
N ASN A 652 -14.61 4.49 -1.47
CA ASN A 652 -14.60 3.13 -0.90
C ASN A 652 -14.09 3.09 0.54
N MET A 653 -13.82 4.24 1.18
CA MET A 653 -13.16 4.39 2.49
C MET A 653 -11.72 3.83 2.54
N SER A 654 -11.05 3.70 1.38
CA SER A 654 -9.62 3.41 1.29
C SER A 654 -8.83 4.70 1.48
N ILE A 655 -7.65 4.62 2.10
CA ILE A 655 -6.76 5.77 2.27
C ILE A 655 -5.96 5.98 0.98
N VAL A 656 -6.04 7.18 0.42
CA VAL A 656 -5.41 7.58 -0.84
C VAL A 656 -4.72 8.93 -0.72
N GLU A 657 -3.74 9.20 -1.59
CA GLU A 657 -3.22 10.55 -1.81
C GLU A 657 -4.33 11.35 -2.51
N MET A 658 -4.84 12.40 -1.85
CA MET A 658 -5.88 13.26 -2.39
C MET A 658 -5.31 14.15 -3.49
N LYS A 659 -5.84 14.02 -4.70
CA LYS A 659 -5.32 14.69 -5.89
C LYS A 659 -6.22 15.81 -6.37
N SER A 660 -5.59 16.89 -6.83
CA SER A 660 -6.30 18.00 -7.46
C SER A 660 -6.93 17.57 -8.79
N SER A 661 -8.07 18.18 -9.10
CA SER A 661 -8.77 18.07 -10.39
C SER A 661 -8.42 19.19 -11.39
N TYR A 662 -7.39 20.00 -11.14
CA TYR A 662 -6.87 20.94 -12.14
C TYR A 662 -5.73 20.35 -12.96
N GLU A 663 -5.65 20.79 -14.21
CA GLU A 663 -4.57 20.48 -15.15
C GLU A 663 -4.19 21.75 -15.94
N LEU A 664 -2.96 21.79 -16.46
CA LEU A 664 -2.51 22.90 -17.31
C LEU A 664 -3.31 22.95 -18.63
N LYS A 665 -3.55 24.16 -19.11
CA LYS A 665 -4.07 24.42 -20.47
C LYS A 665 -2.98 24.05 -21.50
N GLU A 666 -3.41 23.62 -22.69
CA GLU A 666 -2.50 23.08 -23.72
C GLU A 666 -1.42 24.10 -24.13
N GLY A 667 -0.19 23.87 -23.68
CA GLY A 667 0.98 24.68 -24.01
C GLY A 667 1.39 25.72 -22.97
N GLU A 668 0.65 25.84 -21.86
CA GLU A 668 1.01 26.69 -20.73
C GLU A 668 1.92 25.95 -19.72
N THR A 669 2.43 26.66 -18.71
CA THR A 669 3.43 26.11 -17.76
C THR A 669 3.19 26.45 -16.28
N GLY A 670 2.13 27.18 -15.92
CA GLY A 670 1.89 27.69 -14.56
C GLY A 670 2.52 29.06 -14.28
N TYR A 671 3.25 29.64 -15.24
CA TYR A 671 3.93 30.95 -15.15
C TYR A 671 2.95 32.13 -14.99
N ASN A 672 1.69 31.96 -15.42
CA ASN A 672 0.63 32.94 -15.17
C ASN A 672 -0.33 32.55 -14.03
N GLY A 673 0.01 31.55 -13.21
CA GLY A 673 -0.86 31.08 -12.11
C GLY A 673 -2.15 30.44 -12.65
N ILE A 674 -3.28 30.70 -11.99
CA ILE A 674 -4.61 30.18 -12.35
C ILE A 674 -5.01 30.47 -13.81
N ASP A 675 -4.51 31.55 -14.43
CA ASP A 675 -4.74 31.83 -15.85
C ASP A 675 -4.23 30.69 -16.77
N ASP A 676 -3.25 29.89 -16.33
CA ASP A 676 -2.70 28.73 -17.03
C ASP A 676 -3.42 27.41 -16.72
N TYR A 677 -4.20 27.32 -15.64
CA TYR A 677 -4.86 26.09 -15.17
C TYR A 677 -6.35 26.03 -15.53
N LYS A 678 -6.90 24.84 -15.73
CA LYS A 678 -8.35 24.58 -15.94
C LYS A 678 -8.82 23.46 -15.01
N PHE A 679 -10.10 23.46 -14.65
CA PHE A 679 -10.70 22.40 -13.84
C PHE A 679 -11.30 21.30 -14.74
N THR A 680 -11.03 20.04 -14.41
CA THR A 680 -11.58 18.86 -15.09
C THR A 680 -12.23 17.94 -14.05
N GLU A 681 -13.56 17.95 -14.01
CA GLU A 681 -14.38 17.13 -13.10
C GLU A 681 -14.01 15.62 -13.21
N GLY A 682 -13.59 15.02 -12.09
CA GLY A 682 -13.19 13.62 -12.01
C GLY A 682 -11.81 13.31 -12.60
N LEU A 683 -10.93 14.32 -12.74
CA LEU A 683 -9.51 14.10 -12.95
C LEU A 683 -8.85 13.56 -11.67
N GLY A 684 -8.97 14.30 -10.57
CA GLY A 684 -8.56 13.88 -9.23
C GLY A 684 -9.77 13.68 -8.31
N ASP A 685 -9.51 13.67 -7.00
CA ASP A 685 -10.48 13.37 -5.94
C ASP A 685 -11.21 14.61 -5.41
N LEU A 686 -10.68 15.80 -5.70
CA LEU A 686 -11.14 17.08 -5.15
C LEU A 686 -11.93 17.90 -6.18
N ASP A 687 -12.77 18.79 -5.65
CA ASP A 687 -13.67 19.67 -6.41
C ASP A 687 -12.99 20.98 -6.88
N VAL A 688 -13.79 21.90 -7.43
CA VAL A 688 -13.31 23.16 -8.00
C VAL A 688 -12.68 24.11 -6.97
N CYS A 689 -12.95 23.94 -5.67
CA CYS A 689 -12.32 24.69 -4.60
C CYS A 689 -11.17 23.92 -3.93
N ASN A 690 -10.81 22.74 -4.45
CA ASN A 690 -9.79 21.83 -3.92
C ASN A 690 -10.15 21.26 -2.52
N GLY A 691 -11.43 20.93 -2.35
CA GLY A 691 -11.91 20.11 -1.23
C GLY A 691 -12.93 19.07 -1.69
N HIS A 692 -13.55 18.37 -0.76
CA HIS A 692 -14.69 17.52 -1.06
C HIS A 692 -15.65 17.44 0.14
N PHE A 693 -16.80 16.79 -0.03
CA PHE A 693 -17.64 16.35 1.09
C PHE A 693 -17.46 14.84 1.28
N GLY A 694 -16.85 14.44 2.38
CA GLY A 694 -16.52 13.05 2.69
C GLY A 694 -16.36 12.82 4.19
N PRO A 695 -16.40 11.56 4.66
CA PRO A 695 -16.08 11.23 6.05
C PRO A 695 -14.62 11.56 6.37
N THR A 696 -14.34 11.90 7.63
CA THR A 696 -12.98 11.98 8.17
C THR A 696 -12.94 11.25 9.53
N PRO A 697 -11.75 10.98 10.12
CA PRO A 697 -11.67 10.39 11.46
C PRO A 697 -12.43 11.20 12.52
N ASP A 698 -12.43 12.53 12.38
CA ASP A 698 -13.09 13.48 13.27
C ASP A 698 -14.59 13.62 12.99
N PHE A 699 -15.00 13.45 11.74
CA PHE A 699 -16.37 13.58 11.25
C PHE A 699 -16.81 12.34 10.45
N PRO A 700 -17.08 11.18 11.10
CA PRO A 700 -17.42 9.94 10.38
C PRO A 700 -18.74 9.98 9.59
N GLN A 701 -19.60 10.97 9.83
CA GLN A 701 -20.84 11.20 9.05
C GLN A 701 -20.64 12.13 7.84
N GLY A 702 -19.42 12.62 7.64
CA GLY A 702 -19.06 13.54 6.57
C GLY A 702 -19.06 15.01 6.99
N ILE A 703 -18.06 15.73 6.52
CA ILE A 703 -18.00 17.20 6.51
C ILE A 703 -17.41 17.66 5.17
N TYR A 704 -17.71 18.88 4.74
CA TYR A 704 -16.91 19.49 3.68
C TYR A 704 -15.54 19.85 4.26
N HIS A 705 -14.46 19.52 3.55
CA HIS A 705 -13.10 19.80 3.98
C HIS A 705 -12.17 19.95 2.77
N TYR A 706 -11.12 20.74 2.95
CA TYR A 706 -10.05 20.93 1.96
C TYR A 706 -8.90 19.96 2.22
N HIS A 707 -8.08 19.73 1.21
CA HIS A 707 -6.88 18.90 1.31
C HIS A 707 -5.66 19.64 0.74
N THR A 708 -4.50 19.40 1.35
CA THR A 708 -3.25 19.69 0.66
C THR A 708 -3.06 18.72 -0.51
N THR A 709 -2.61 19.21 -1.66
CA THR A 709 -2.20 18.34 -2.78
C THR A 709 -0.80 18.70 -3.26
N MET A 710 -0.03 17.70 -3.72
CA MET A 710 1.18 17.93 -4.53
C MET A 710 0.98 17.51 -5.99
N GLN A 711 0.02 16.62 -6.26
CA GLN A 711 -0.26 16.06 -7.58
C GLN A 711 -1.72 16.23 -7.99
N ASN A 712 -1.94 16.25 -9.29
CA ASN A 712 -3.27 16.05 -9.88
C ASN A 712 -3.50 14.56 -10.23
N GLY A 713 -4.68 14.26 -10.76
CA GLY A 713 -5.08 12.91 -11.16
C GLY A 713 -4.16 12.21 -12.16
N ASP A 714 -3.51 12.95 -13.07
CA ASP A 714 -2.56 12.41 -14.06
C ASP A 714 -1.13 12.24 -13.49
N GLY A 715 -0.86 12.75 -12.27
CA GLY A 715 0.45 12.71 -11.63
C GLY A 715 1.36 13.91 -11.95
N ASP A 716 0.85 14.91 -12.66
CA ASP A 716 1.47 16.23 -12.82
C ASP A 716 1.22 17.11 -11.57
N MET A 717 1.77 18.35 -11.54
CA MET A 717 1.63 19.28 -10.40
C MET A 717 0.17 19.51 -9.96
N GLY A 718 -0.10 19.34 -8.67
CA GLY A 718 -1.41 19.53 -8.04
C GLY A 718 -1.68 20.99 -7.66
N PHE A 719 -2.11 21.79 -8.63
CA PHE A 719 -2.60 23.15 -8.36
C PHE A 719 -4.10 23.14 -8.05
N PRO A 720 -4.65 23.97 -7.14
CA PRO A 720 -3.95 24.66 -6.08
C PRO A 720 -3.49 23.67 -5.00
N TYR A 721 -2.52 24.07 -4.19
CA TYR A 721 -1.94 23.20 -3.17
C TYR A 721 -2.74 23.17 -1.86
N PHE A 722 -3.66 24.12 -1.63
CA PHE A 722 -4.57 24.15 -0.48
C PHE A 722 -6.04 24.35 -0.91
N LEU A 723 -6.42 25.59 -1.21
CA LEU A 723 -7.74 25.97 -1.71
C LEU A 723 -7.65 27.20 -2.61
N ILE A 724 -8.61 27.37 -3.52
CA ILE A 724 -8.69 28.54 -4.44
C ILE A 724 -10.03 29.27 -4.37
N CYS A 725 -11.05 28.65 -3.75
CA CYS A 725 -12.30 29.29 -3.41
C CYS A 725 -12.86 28.74 -2.10
N TYR A 726 -13.76 29.51 -1.49
CA TYR A 726 -14.44 29.12 -0.27
C TYR A 726 -15.78 28.47 -0.59
N HIS A 727 -15.92 27.19 -0.27
CA HIS A 727 -17.17 26.45 -0.38
C HIS A 727 -18.23 26.95 0.60
N GLY A 728 -17.82 27.53 1.73
CA GLY A 728 -18.71 28.19 2.69
C GLY A 728 -18.71 29.71 2.64
N GLU A 729 -19.61 30.33 3.41
CA GLU A 729 -19.68 31.79 3.60
C GLU A 729 -18.44 32.30 4.38
N ALA A 730 -17.39 32.74 3.66
CA ALA A 730 -16.14 33.21 4.24
C ALA A 730 -16.21 34.61 4.88
N ASP A 731 -15.65 34.80 6.08
CA ASP A 731 -15.47 36.12 6.69
C ASP A 731 -14.19 36.81 6.18
N MET A 732 -14.26 37.39 4.98
CA MET A 732 -13.16 38.16 4.39
C MET A 732 -12.80 39.45 5.17
N SER A 733 -13.58 39.82 6.22
CA SER A 733 -13.20 40.94 7.11
C SER A 733 -12.13 40.54 8.15
N SER A 734 -11.85 39.24 8.26
CA SER A 734 -10.89 38.66 9.20
C SER A 734 -9.44 38.62 8.70
N ASN A 735 -9.11 39.23 7.55
CA ASN A 735 -7.75 39.40 7.04
C ASN A 735 -6.93 40.36 7.94
N GLY A 736 -6.63 39.89 9.16
CA GLY A 736 -6.05 40.62 10.29
C GLY A 736 -4.53 40.73 10.23
N GLY A 737 -3.93 40.45 9.06
CA GLY A 737 -2.53 40.72 8.80
C GLY A 737 -2.26 42.20 8.62
N ASN A 738 -1.44 42.78 9.50
CA ASN A 738 -0.74 44.03 9.20
C ASN A 738 0.34 43.84 8.10
N GLY A 739 0.49 42.63 7.56
CA GLY A 739 1.20 42.34 6.31
C GLY A 739 0.40 42.89 5.13
N ASN A 740 0.96 43.92 4.49
CA ASN A 740 0.28 44.70 3.44
C ASN A 740 0.24 43.96 2.09
N GLY A 741 -0.57 42.90 2.00
CA GLY A 741 -0.79 42.07 0.81
C GLY A 741 -2.28 41.86 0.49
N GLY A 742 -2.75 42.47 -0.62
CA GLY A 742 -3.96 42.02 -1.35
C GLY A 742 -5.33 42.15 -0.66
N GLY A 743 -5.90 43.36 -0.52
CA GLY A 743 -7.25 43.46 0.08
C GLY A 743 -8.01 44.80 0.05
N GLY A 744 -7.64 45.77 -0.79
CA GLY A 744 -8.54 46.92 -1.05
C GLY A 744 -8.52 48.10 -0.08
N GLY A 745 -7.34 48.68 0.19
CA GLY A 745 -7.21 50.15 0.22
C GLY A 745 -7.06 50.88 1.55
N ASP A 746 -5.79 51.18 1.91
CA ASP A 746 -5.38 52.57 2.19
C ASP A 746 -3.93 52.78 1.70
N CYS A 747 -3.52 54.02 1.44
CA CYS A 747 -2.23 54.35 0.81
C CYS A 747 -1.09 54.62 1.81
N GLU A 748 -1.05 53.92 2.95
CA GLU A 748 0.00 54.09 3.96
C GLU A 748 1.09 53.00 3.83
N GLY A 749 2.27 53.37 3.30
CA GLY A 749 3.45 52.48 3.23
C GLY A 749 4.44 52.79 2.11
N PHE A 750 4.01 53.44 1.03
CA PHE A 750 4.81 53.59 -0.20
C PHE A 750 5.94 54.63 -0.08
N GLY A 751 7.17 54.16 0.16
CA GLY A 751 8.40 54.96 0.13
C GLY A 751 8.89 55.31 -1.29
N GLU A 752 9.50 56.49 -1.45
CA GLU A 752 9.86 57.07 -2.75
C GLU A 752 11.11 56.46 -3.43
N THR A 753 11.08 55.20 -3.90
CA THR A 753 12.09 54.72 -4.87
C THR A 753 11.57 53.66 -5.84
N TRP A 754 11.11 54.10 -7.01
CA TRP A 754 10.83 53.21 -8.15
C TRP A 754 12.08 53.08 -9.03
N GLY A 755 12.66 51.88 -9.07
CA GLY A 755 13.78 51.54 -9.95
C GLY A 755 13.35 51.39 -11.42
N PRO A 756 14.26 51.56 -12.39
CA PRO A 756 13.93 51.42 -13.81
C PRO A 756 13.69 49.95 -14.18
N GLY A 757 12.41 49.56 -14.27
CA GLY A 757 11.99 48.21 -14.67
C GLY A 757 10.53 47.92 -14.35
N ILE A 758 10.01 48.51 -13.27
CA ILE A 758 8.63 48.29 -12.81
C ILE A 758 7.67 49.25 -13.54
N GLY A 759 6.46 48.78 -13.83
CA GLY A 759 5.41 49.53 -14.54
C GLY A 759 4.93 50.79 -13.79
N PRO A 760 4.11 51.64 -14.43
CA PRO A 760 3.56 52.83 -13.77
C PRO A 760 2.68 52.43 -12.56
N PRO A 761 2.64 53.24 -11.49
CA PRO A 761 1.83 52.95 -10.33
C PRO A 761 0.32 52.99 -10.64
N PRO A 762 -0.54 52.35 -9.82
CA PRO A 762 -1.99 52.36 -10.00
C PRO A 762 -2.61 53.76 -10.06
N GLU A 763 -3.75 53.86 -10.76
CA GLU A 763 -4.46 55.13 -11.00
C GLU A 763 -5.01 55.71 -9.69
N GLY A 764 -4.28 56.68 -9.11
CA GLY A 764 -4.64 57.34 -7.85
C GLY A 764 -3.44 57.94 -7.10
N CYS A 765 -2.22 57.42 -7.34
CA CYS A 765 -1.03 57.72 -6.53
C CYS A 765 -0.13 58.88 -7.05
N GLU A 766 -0.67 59.87 -7.78
CA GLU A 766 0.16 60.96 -8.35
C GLU A 766 0.31 62.22 -7.45
N GLY A 767 1.45 62.33 -6.78
CA GLY A 767 2.27 63.56 -6.79
C GLY A 767 2.23 64.54 -5.60
N GLY A 768 3.43 64.82 -5.04
CA GLY A 768 3.72 65.95 -4.13
C GLY A 768 5.17 66.44 -4.31
N PRO A 769 5.49 67.75 -4.17
CA PRO A 769 6.77 68.28 -4.67
C PRO A 769 7.93 68.25 -3.65
N GLY A 770 9.02 67.60 -4.08
CA GLY A 770 10.31 67.39 -3.42
C GLY A 770 10.92 68.48 -2.51
N GLY A 771 11.65 68.00 -1.49
CA GLY A 771 12.55 68.77 -0.64
C GLY A 771 13.96 68.18 -0.63
N GLN A 772 14.97 68.98 -0.98
CA GLN A 772 16.38 68.56 -0.95
C GLN A 772 16.92 68.51 0.48
N SER A 773 17.74 67.50 0.80
CA SER A 773 18.82 67.64 1.77
C SER A 773 20.06 66.86 1.32
N GLU A 774 21.19 67.54 1.27
CA GLU A 774 22.47 67.03 0.78
C GLU A 774 23.08 66.01 1.76
N MET A 775 23.78 64.99 1.24
CA MET A 775 24.80 64.28 2.00
C MET A 775 26.15 64.33 1.27
N SER A 776 27.21 64.54 2.05
CA SER A 776 28.50 65.04 1.58
C SER A 776 29.48 63.95 1.10
N SER A 777 30.22 64.30 0.05
CA SER A 777 31.46 63.72 -0.48
C SER A 777 32.33 62.81 0.42
N VAL A 778 32.92 61.76 -0.19
CA VAL A 778 34.38 61.46 -0.37
C VAL A 778 34.52 59.96 -0.70
N ASP A 779 35.14 59.48 -1.77
CA ASP A 779 35.79 60.12 -2.94
C ASP A 779 35.63 59.24 -4.21
N ASN A 780 36.26 59.61 -5.34
CA ASN A 780 36.17 58.91 -6.63
C ASN A 780 37.47 58.15 -6.98
N TRP A 781 37.42 56.82 -7.19
CA TRP A 781 38.57 56.02 -7.66
C TRP A 781 38.43 55.61 -9.14
N THR A 782 39.44 55.96 -9.92
CA THR A 782 39.55 55.69 -11.36
C THR A 782 40.03 54.27 -11.65
N PHE A 783 39.38 53.60 -12.60
CA PHE A 783 39.77 52.28 -13.11
C PHE A 783 41.19 52.26 -13.71
N ASP A 784 42.01 51.27 -13.32
CA ASP A 784 43.29 50.94 -13.95
C ASP A 784 43.12 49.80 -14.99
N PRO A 785 43.39 50.03 -16.29
CA PRO A 785 43.25 49.01 -17.33
C PRO A 785 44.21 47.80 -17.23
N MET A 786 45.19 47.79 -16.32
CA MET A 786 46.19 46.71 -16.22
C MET A 786 45.69 45.44 -15.51
N VAL A 787 44.61 45.48 -14.74
CA VAL A 787 44.12 44.32 -13.97
C VAL A 787 43.48 43.23 -14.87
N LEU A 788 42.88 43.64 -15.99
CA LEU A 788 42.31 42.72 -17.00
C LEU A 788 43.35 41.90 -17.78
N LEU A 789 44.65 42.16 -17.58
CA LEU A 789 45.75 41.46 -18.26
C LEU A 789 46.36 40.30 -17.45
N ILE A 790 45.90 40.05 -16.21
CA ILE A 790 46.41 38.96 -15.37
C ILE A 790 45.43 37.78 -15.25
N ILE A 791 44.11 38.05 -15.18
CA ILE A 791 43.09 36.98 -15.12
C ILE A 791 42.98 36.24 -16.47
N GLY A 792 43.18 36.93 -17.59
CA GLY A 792 43.21 36.34 -18.94
C GLY A 792 44.42 35.45 -19.25
N LEU A 793 45.39 35.29 -18.34
CA LEU A 793 46.63 34.52 -18.59
C LEU A 793 46.78 33.23 -17.76
N CYS A 794 45.86 32.94 -16.84
CA CYS A 794 45.79 31.64 -16.16
C CYS A 794 44.79 30.66 -16.81
N GLY A 795 43.79 31.15 -17.57
CA GLY A 795 42.82 30.31 -18.29
C GLY A 795 43.37 29.63 -19.56
N ALA A 796 44.58 29.97 -20.02
CA ALA A 796 45.14 29.53 -21.30
C ALA A 796 46.25 28.46 -21.20
N THR A 797 46.56 27.96 -20.00
CA THR A 797 47.68 27.02 -19.75
C THR A 797 47.27 25.66 -19.19
N ALA A 798 45.98 25.42 -18.93
CA ALA A 798 45.43 24.07 -18.73
C ALA A 798 44.95 23.39 -20.04
N TRP A 799 44.72 24.16 -21.11
CA TRP A 799 44.22 23.66 -22.40
C TRP A 799 45.31 23.13 -23.36
N SER A 800 46.43 22.59 -22.82
CA SER A 800 47.54 22.09 -23.66
C SER A 800 48.33 20.89 -23.10
N ILE A 801 47.88 20.22 -22.03
CA ILE A 801 48.53 18.99 -21.51
C ILE A 801 47.52 17.87 -21.20
N ARG A 802 46.86 17.36 -22.25
CA ARG A 802 46.44 15.94 -22.35
C ARG A 802 46.28 15.52 -23.83
N ARG A 803 47.38 15.68 -24.58
CA ARG A 803 47.61 15.01 -25.87
C ARG A 803 48.80 14.06 -25.71
N LYS A 804 48.53 12.85 -25.24
CA LYS A 804 49.32 11.64 -25.48
C LYS A 804 48.57 10.40 -25.00
#